data_AF-A0A5Q4FZP0-F1
#
_entry.id   AF-A0A5Q4FZP0-F1
#
_cell.length_a   1.000
_cell.length_b   1.000
_cell.length_c   1.000
_cell.angle_alpha   90.00
_cell.angle_beta   90.00
_cell.angle_gamma   90.00
#
_symmetry.space_group_name_H-M   'P 1'
#
loop_
_entity.id
_entity.type
_entity.pdbx_description
1 polymer ?
#
loop_
_entity_poly.entity_id
_entity_poly.type
_entity_poly.pdbx_seq_one_letter_code
_entity_poly.pdbx_strand_id
1 'polypeptide(L)'
;MSILLTMLTNVRASARRTNATGWSSLVALVVLLASSSTALAGEHDWELRVCAAFHNPPMSSSTDGGVNNDIAAVLADELGARLTFEWILLDRVGVQRSLHRGTCDVVIGIGESVTGVVSSVPYLRVPYVFLTRSDRGIDIESLDDPVLRELTIATYPTGLPSVSLENRGIVESVREISPITTPQGLDRDTPVIDAVVDGSVDVAIVYGAAAARRALAEPGLLTIVPVTPELDFGPTILPLYRTWTIGVRPHDVDFRQRLNVALAARWDEITELIAGYGVPQLRVSRPPTAPATDPGVIRVGVIAPSQTREAHGMELIGEAARRGAILAENSIARAVDRDDVRFEVLFASAPSHDSAVRAAERLTALHGVQAIVGGFDDEEAEALSDLAAARGVVFFNVGSGAPTLRGSLCRPTTLHVAASTDMYVDAIVIEAARSDASDWFVLTEDGLVPEGYDARVAAALDRSARGGSVVGSARVPARQFVYFDVLDAIRASEAAAVLVVLGTEATDQFLVQYEMMGLDAVVAVVPNLMSQTRPVLLRYRQAAPRASAAPRPAVWDTTLTEHGADDLNERYTSRNAEPMEGVSWTTYAAVMSVFQATKVGAAADAATMLAYLADDTTELDVAKGPGVGYRSWNGQLRQPLYLIEVDPEAAWGSSVSARVALARVLEVVPMPRSGSDVRERLDRLGDDAATSDCTF
;
A
#
# COMPACT_ATOMS: atom_id res chain seq x y z
N MET A 1 59.67 -7.81 5.63
CA MET A 1 60.72 -8.51 4.87
C MET A 1 60.43 -10.00 4.94
N SER A 2 60.38 -10.63 3.77
CA SER A 2 59.99 -12.00 3.44
C SER A 2 60.63 -13.14 4.26
N ILE A 3 60.09 -14.36 4.07
CA ILE A 3 60.75 -15.68 3.87
C ILE A 3 60.03 -16.76 4.70
N LEU A 4 59.87 -18.04 4.30
CA LEU A 4 59.86 -18.79 3.02
C LEU A 4 59.76 -20.29 3.46
N LEU A 5 59.00 -21.11 2.73
CA LEU A 5 59.19 -22.55 2.36
C LEU A 5 59.95 -23.54 3.30
N THR A 6 59.66 -24.85 3.38
CA THR A 6 59.83 -25.85 2.29
C THR A 6 59.41 -27.29 2.75
N MET A 7 58.67 -27.99 1.88
CA MET A 7 58.67 -29.42 1.44
C MET A 7 58.84 -30.68 2.34
N LEU A 8 57.97 -31.66 2.00
CA LEU A 8 58.18 -33.08 1.64
C LEU A 8 58.51 -34.19 2.68
N THR A 9 57.61 -35.18 2.66
CA THR A 9 57.80 -36.65 2.63
C THR A 9 58.08 -37.47 3.90
N ASN A 10 57.18 -38.45 4.06
CA ASN A 10 57.39 -39.87 4.41
C ASN A 10 57.64 -40.31 5.86
N VAL A 11 57.04 -41.49 6.11
CA VAL A 11 57.38 -42.57 7.06
C VAL A 11 56.47 -42.75 8.29
N ARG A 12 55.54 -43.71 8.10
CA ARG A 12 55.14 -44.84 8.99
C ARG A 12 54.87 -44.57 10.48
N ALA A 13 53.57 -44.65 10.79
CA ALA A 13 52.92 -45.70 11.61
C ALA A 13 53.67 -46.36 12.78
N SER A 14 52.89 -46.52 13.87
CA SER A 14 52.91 -47.60 14.88
C SER A 14 53.35 -47.23 16.31
N ALA A 15 52.36 -46.78 17.09
CA ALA A 15 51.93 -47.37 18.37
C ALA A 15 52.94 -48.11 19.27
N ARG A 16 53.08 -47.65 20.54
CA ARG A 16 52.53 -48.31 21.76
C ARG A 16 53.17 -47.79 23.05
N ARG A 17 52.29 -47.50 24.03
CA ARG A 17 52.35 -47.75 25.50
C ARG A 17 53.63 -47.37 26.27
N THR A 18 53.46 -46.54 27.30
CA THR A 18 53.69 -46.93 28.71
C THR A 18 53.04 -45.94 29.68
N ASN A 19 52.41 -46.51 30.72
CA ASN A 19 51.88 -45.83 31.91
C ASN A 19 53.01 -45.23 32.76
N ALA A 20 52.75 -44.12 33.46
CA ALA A 20 52.67 -44.09 34.94
C ALA A 20 52.88 -42.68 35.51
N THR A 21 51.87 -42.24 36.28
CA THR A 21 51.94 -41.49 37.54
C THR A 21 52.64 -40.12 37.60
N GLY A 22 51.85 -39.10 37.95
CA GLY A 22 52.28 -38.11 38.93
C GLY A 22 51.93 -36.66 38.60
N TRP A 23 51.05 -36.09 39.43
CA TRP A 23 50.81 -34.67 39.70
C TRP A 23 49.67 -33.96 38.97
N SER A 24 48.54 -34.07 39.66
CA SER A 24 47.42 -33.16 39.76
C SER A 24 47.84 -31.69 39.94
N SER A 25 46.94 -30.81 39.47
CA SER A 25 46.84 -29.36 39.73
C SER A 25 47.51 -28.44 38.70
N LEU A 26 46.92 -28.33 37.50
CA LEU A 26 46.90 -27.08 36.69
C LEU A 26 46.18 -27.23 35.33
N VAL A 27 44.98 -27.80 35.26
CA VAL A 27 44.10 -27.61 34.08
C VAL A 27 42.63 -27.62 34.53
N ALA A 28 42.21 -26.53 35.16
CA ALA A 28 40.79 -26.22 35.39
C ALA A 28 40.58 -24.72 35.21
N LEU A 29 41.01 -24.17 34.07
CA LEU A 29 40.72 -22.78 33.70
C LEU A 29 40.88 -22.49 32.18
N VAL A 30 40.41 -23.37 31.28
CA VAL A 30 40.28 -23.03 29.84
C VAL A 30 39.07 -23.73 29.18
N VAL A 31 38.00 -24.04 29.92
CA VAL A 31 36.76 -24.67 29.34
C VAL A 31 35.49 -23.85 29.63
N LEU A 32 35.61 -22.54 29.91
CA LEU A 32 34.44 -21.74 30.31
C LEU A 32 34.30 -20.36 29.66
N LEU A 33 34.94 -20.12 28.50
CA LEU A 33 34.79 -18.87 27.73
C LEU A 33 34.70 -19.14 26.21
N ALA A 34 33.85 -20.08 25.83
CA ALA A 34 33.31 -20.19 24.47
C ALA A 34 31.80 -20.42 24.53
N SER A 35 31.13 -19.72 25.45
CA SER A 35 29.72 -19.36 25.24
C SER A 35 29.73 -18.26 24.21
N SER A 36 29.81 -18.65 22.94
CA SER A 36 29.51 -17.76 21.83
C SER A 36 28.13 -17.19 22.11
N SER A 37 28.09 -15.91 22.46
CA SER A 37 26.91 -15.08 22.36
C SER A 37 26.53 -15.04 20.88
N THR A 38 25.85 -16.08 20.39
CA THR A 38 24.81 -15.86 19.41
C THR A 38 23.79 -15.00 20.15
N ALA A 39 23.98 -13.68 20.11
CA ALA A 39 22.84 -12.80 20.10
C ALA A 39 21.92 -13.40 19.05
N LEU A 40 20.81 -13.97 19.50
CA LEU A 40 19.66 -14.18 18.64
C LEU A 40 19.38 -12.78 18.11
N ALA A 41 19.88 -12.47 16.91
CA ALA A 41 19.24 -11.50 16.08
C ALA A 41 17.82 -12.05 15.98
N GLY A 42 16.88 -11.45 16.72
CA GLY A 42 15.48 -11.77 16.56
C GLY A 42 15.21 -11.64 15.07
N GLU A 43 14.74 -12.72 14.45
CA GLU A 43 14.26 -12.66 13.09
C GLU A 43 13.05 -11.72 13.15
N HIS A 44 13.25 -10.46 12.80
CA HIS A 44 12.17 -9.49 12.81
C HIS A 44 11.13 -9.93 11.78
N ASP A 45 9.89 -10.06 12.23
CA ASP A 45 8.80 -10.59 11.40
C ASP A 45 8.38 -9.65 10.27
N TRP A 46 8.84 -8.40 10.26
CA TRP A 46 8.48 -7.42 9.25
C TRP A 46 9.50 -6.26 9.17
N GLU A 47 9.45 -5.51 8.07
CA GLU A 47 10.33 -4.37 7.79
C GLU A 47 9.65 -3.01 8.04
N LEU A 48 10.31 -2.16 8.83
CA LEU A 48 9.99 -0.73 8.93
C LEU A 48 10.92 0.07 8.00
N ARG A 49 10.45 0.38 6.80
CA ARG A 49 11.22 1.16 5.81
C ARG A 49 10.93 2.65 5.92
N VAL A 50 11.93 3.41 6.36
CA VAL A 50 11.80 4.86 6.66
C VAL A 50 12.35 5.69 5.51
N CYS A 51 11.56 6.64 4.99
CA CYS A 51 12.09 7.68 4.12
C CYS A 51 12.88 8.69 4.99
N ALA A 52 14.21 8.69 4.85
CA ALA A 52 15.10 9.54 5.64
C ALA A 52 15.79 10.58 4.76
N ALA A 53 16.02 11.78 5.31
CA ALA A 53 16.73 12.82 4.57
C ALA A 53 18.19 12.41 4.38
N PHE A 54 18.66 12.38 3.13
CA PHE A 54 20.05 12.02 2.79
C PHE A 54 21.08 12.95 3.47
N HIS A 55 20.77 14.25 3.57
CA HIS A 55 21.65 15.25 4.16
C HIS A 55 20.87 16.39 4.81
N ASN A 56 20.65 16.32 6.12
CA ASN A 56 20.04 17.37 6.94
C ASN A 56 20.50 17.28 8.41
N PRO A 57 21.81 17.35 8.72
CA PRO A 57 22.28 17.24 10.10
C PRO A 57 21.85 18.47 10.92
N PRO A 58 21.51 18.31 12.22
CA PRO A 58 21.66 17.08 13.02
C PRO A 58 20.43 16.16 12.96
N MET A 59 19.43 16.48 12.14
CA MET A 59 18.16 15.76 12.11
C MET A 59 18.28 14.41 11.41
N SER A 60 18.98 14.32 10.29
CA SER A 60 19.15 13.06 9.54
C SER A 60 20.34 13.15 8.58
N SER A 61 21.10 12.07 8.45
CA SER A 61 22.23 11.96 7.52
C SER A 61 22.50 10.51 7.16
N SER A 62 22.79 10.25 5.88
CA SER A 62 23.20 8.92 5.42
C SER A 62 24.61 8.50 5.84
N THR A 63 25.43 9.46 6.29
CA THR A 63 26.81 9.23 6.73
C THR A 63 26.95 9.21 8.24
N ASP A 64 26.30 10.16 8.91
CA ASP A 64 26.54 10.45 10.34
C ASP A 64 25.35 10.08 11.25
N GLY A 65 24.23 9.62 10.66
CA GLY A 65 22.97 9.46 11.37
C GLY A 65 22.35 10.80 11.77
N GLY A 66 21.54 10.79 12.83
CA GLY A 66 20.87 11.98 13.33
C GLY A 66 19.64 11.67 14.16
N VAL A 67 19.06 12.71 14.75
CA VAL A 67 17.90 12.61 15.66
C VAL A 67 16.78 11.72 15.09
N ASN A 68 16.40 11.93 13.83
CA ASN A 68 15.31 11.16 13.20
C ASN A 68 15.72 9.71 12.89
N ASN A 69 17.00 9.43 12.64
CA ASN A 69 17.50 8.07 12.42
C ASN A 69 17.48 7.27 13.72
N ASP A 70 17.87 7.89 14.83
CA ASP A 70 17.89 7.22 16.13
C ASP A 70 16.46 7.06 16.69
N ILE A 71 15.57 8.03 16.46
CA ILE A 71 14.13 7.86 16.74
C ILE A 71 13.56 6.69 15.91
N ALA A 72 13.98 6.53 14.65
CA ALA A 72 13.57 5.40 13.83
C ALA A 72 13.99 4.06 14.46
N ALA A 73 15.20 3.99 15.04
CA ALA A 73 15.70 2.80 15.72
C ALA A 73 14.88 2.49 16.98
N VAL A 74 14.57 3.48 17.80
CA VAL A 74 13.71 3.30 19.00
C VAL A 74 12.31 2.81 18.61
N LEU A 75 11.72 3.38 17.57
CA LEU A 75 10.40 2.96 17.10
C LEU A 75 10.41 1.56 16.47
N ALA A 76 11.46 1.22 15.72
CA ALA A 76 11.61 -0.12 15.15
C ALA A 76 11.72 -1.17 16.25
N ASP A 77 12.51 -0.91 17.30
CA ASP A 77 12.65 -1.77 18.47
C ASP A 77 11.30 -1.97 19.19
N GLU A 78 10.58 -0.89 19.48
CA GLU A 78 9.25 -0.94 20.11
C GLU A 78 8.22 -1.72 19.28
N LEU A 79 8.31 -1.63 17.96
CA LEU A 79 7.39 -2.30 17.05
C LEU A 79 7.88 -3.70 16.62
N GLY A 80 9.03 -4.16 17.11
CA GLY A 80 9.62 -5.45 16.75
C GLY A 80 10.04 -5.57 15.28
N ALA A 81 10.35 -4.46 14.62
CA ALA A 81 10.59 -4.40 13.17
C ALA A 81 12.08 -4.34 12.82
N ARG A 82 12.45 -4.88 11.64
CA ARG A 82 13.76 -4.60 11.03
C ARG A 82 13.74 -3.20 10.43
N LEU A 83 14.61 -2.33 10.92
CA LEU A 83 14.74 -0.97 10.39
C LEU A 83 15.54 -0.95 9.09
N THR A 84 15.01 -0.26 8.08
CA THR A 84 15.74 0.11 6.86
C THR A 84 15.46 1.56 6.48
N PHE A 85 16.32 2.13 5.63
CA PHE A 85 16.20 3.50 5.17
C PHE A 85 16.13 3.58 3.65
N GLU A 86 15.18 4.39 3.18
CA GLU A 86 15.15 4.94 1.84
C GLU A 86 15.65 6.39 1.91
N TRP A 87 16.84 6.65 1.37
CA TRP A 87 17.45 7.98 1.46
C TRP A 87 16.92 8.90 0.36
N ILE A 88 16.29 9.99 0.77
CA ILE A 88 15.59 10.90 -0.14
C ILE A 88 16.04 12.35 0.06
N LEU A 89 15.81 13.16 -0.97
CA LEU A 89 15.70 14.61 -0.76
C LEU A 89 14.39 14.85 -0.03
N LEU A 90 14.44 15.25 1.24
CA LEU A 90 13.24 15.45 2.06
C LEU A 90 12.55 16.77 1.72
N ASP A 91 11.95 16.81 0.53
CA ASP A 91 11.09 17.87 0.03
C ASP A 91 9.79 17.26 -0.50
N ARG A 92 8.93 18.11 -1.08
CA ARG A 92 7.65 17.66 -1.65
C ARG A 92 7.85 16.59 -2.73
N VAL A 93 8.84 16.75 -3.60
CA VAL A 93 9.09 15.84 -4.73
C VAL A 93 9.65 14.51 -4.24
N GLY A 94 10.57 14.52 -3.27
CA GLY A 94 11.12 13.30 -2.70
C GLY A 94 10.07 12.49 -1.93
N VAL A 95 9.19 13.13 -1.16
CA VAL A 95 8.05 12.44 -0.52
C VAL A 95 7.13 11.82 -1.57
N GLN A 96 6.82 12.56 -2.65
CA GLN A 96 6.00 12.07 -3.77
C GLN A 96 6.66 10.90 -4.52
N ARG A 97 7.97 10.94 -4.76
CA ARG A 97 8.68 9.87 -5.48
C ARG A 97 8.98 8.64 -4.63
N SER A 98 8.76 8.73 -3.32
CA SER A 98 9.17 7.68 -2.37
C SER A 98 7.97 7.14 -1.59
N LEU A 99 7.54 7.86 -0.54
CA LEU A 99 6.42 7.44 0.31
C LEU A 99 5.15 7.13 -0.53
N HIS A 100 4.82 8.03 -1.46
CA HIS A 100 3.64 7.89 -2.33
C HIS A 100 3.77 6.81 -3.40
N ARG A 101 5.00 6.36 -3.73
CA ARG A 101 5.24 5.23 -4.64
C ARG A 101 5.49 3.91 -3.91
N GLY A 102 5.43 3.92 -2.58
CA GLY A 102 5.62 2.72 -1.78
C GLY A 102 7.07 2.24 -1.69
N THR A 103 8.06 3.09 -1.99
CA THR A 103 9.48 2.73 -1.79
C THR A 103 9.86 2.74 -0.30
N CYS A 104 9.08 3.43 0.53
CA CYS A 104 9.17 3.47 1.99
C CYS A 104 7.76 3.71 2.57
N ASP A 105 7.58 3.49 3.87
CA ASP A 105 6.26 3.44 4.52
C ASP A 105 6.01 4.55 5.54
N VAL A 106 7.08 5.21 6.00
CA VAL A 106 7.00 6.25 7.02
C VAL A 106 8.09 7.31 6.82
N VAL A 107 7.80 8.56 7.16
CA VAL A 107 8.74 9.69 7.17
C VAL A 107 8.87 10.19 8.60
N ILE A 108 10.07 10.22 9.16
CA ILE A 108 10.32 10.79 10.50
C ILE A 108 10.93 12.18 10.34
N GLY A 109 10.39 13.16 11.06
CA GLY A 109 10.82 14.55 10.97
C GLY A 109 10.20 15.28 9.79
N ILE A 110 8.89 15.13 9.62
CA ILE A 110 8.09 15.93 8.69
C ILE A 110 7.26 16.96 9.46
N GLY A 111 7.08 18.15 8.89
CA GLY A 111 6.26 19.19 9.49
C GLY A 111 4.81 18.74 9.68
N GLU A 112 4.11 19.36 10.63
CA GLU A 112 2.67 19.17 10.78
C GLU A 112 1.90 19.67 9.54
N SER A 113 0.77 19.03 9.22
CA SER A 113 -0.15 19.45 8.14
C SER A 113 0.47 19.49 6.74
N VAL A 114 1.50 18.68 6.46
CA VAL A 114 2.03 18.55 5.09
C VAL A 114 1.01 17.85 4.20
N THR A 115 0.66 18.47 3.08
CA THR A 115 -0.32 17.92 2.13
C THR A 115 0.13 16.55 1.61
N GLY A 116 -0.76 15.56 1.64
CA GLY A 116 -0.50 14.21 1.15
C GLY A 116 0.14 13.27 2.17
N VAL A 117 0.29 13.67 3.43
CA VAL A 117 0.68 12.77 4.52
C VAL A 117 -0.32 12.88 5.67
N VAL A 118 -0.46 11.79 6.42
CA VAL A 118 -1.19 11.80 7.68
C VAL A 118 -0.17 11.84 8.81
N SER A 119 -0.17 12.93 9.58
CA SER A 119 0.78 13.15 10.68
C SER A 119 0.38 12.41 11.96
N SER A 120 1.36 11.82 12.62
CA SER A 120 1.29 11.40 14.02
C SER A 120 1.03 12.59 14.95
N VAL A 121 0.85 12.29 16.23
CA VAL A 121 1.04 13.31 17.27
C VAL A 121 2.46 13.89 17.20
N PRO A 122 2.64 15.19 17.50
CA PRO A 122 3.96 15.79 17.49
C PRO A 122 4.84 15.21 18.60
N TYR A 123 6.11 14.94 18.26
CA TYR A 123 7.10 14.45 19.23
C TYR A 123 8.18 15.50 19.53
N LEU A 124 8.28 16.55 18.70
CA LEU A 124 9.32 17.56 18.83
C LEU A 124 8.81 18.92 18.34
N ARG A 125 9.10 19.97 19.10
CA ARG A 125 8.89 21.36 18.69
C ARG A 125 10.19 22.13 18.89
N VAL A 126 10.77 22.63 17.80
CA VAL A 126 12.08 23.32 17.80
C VAL A 126 11.87 24.80 17.53
N PRO A 127 12.29 25.70 18.43
CA PRO A 127 12.16 27.14 18.25
C PRO A 127 13.22 27.70 17.29
N TYR A 128 12.97 28.91 16.78
CA TYR A 128 14.08 29.78 16.40
C TYR A 128 14.81 30.23 17.67
N VAL A 129 16.10 30.51 17.56
CA VAL A 129 16.94 30.89 18.70
C VAL A 129 17.72 32.15 18.40
N PHE A 130 17.94 32.96 19.42
CA PHE A 130 19.03 33.91 19.45
C PHE A 130 20.34 33.12 19.62
N LEU A 131 21.23 33.28 18.66
CA LEU A 131 22.57 32.70 18.66
C LEU A 131 23.58 33.83 18.79
N THR A 132 24.37 33.80 19.87
CA THR A 132 25.43 34.79 20.13
C THR A 132 26.75 34.09 20.42
N ARG A 133 27.87 34.80 20.29
CA ARG A 133 29.15 34.29 20.83
C ARG A 133 29.16 34.43 22.34
N SER A 134 29.53 33.35 23.04
CA SER A 134 29.56 33.32 24.51
C SER A 134 30.57 34.32 25.11
N ASP A 135 31.66 34.62 24.39
CA ASP A 135 32.68 35.57 24.83
C ASP A 135 32.26 37.05 24.76
N ARG A 136 31.12 37.34 24.11
CA ARG A 136 30.58 38.70 24.00
C ARG A 136 29.69 39.09 25.18
N GLY A 137 29.21 38.13 25.96
CA GLY A 137 28.34 38.40 27.12
C GLY A 137 27.03 39.09 26.76
N ILE A 138 26.50 38.85 25.55
CA ILE A 138 25.22 39.39 25.09
C ILE A 138 24.10 38.52 25.66
N ASP A 139 23.21 39.14 26.43
CA ASP A 139 22.02 38.52 27.01
C ASP A 139 20.77 39.15 26.36
N ILE A 140 19.89 38.31 25.81
CA ILE A 140 18.69 38.72 25.09
C ILE A 140 17.53 37.89 25.64
N GLU A 141 16.56 38.55 26.25
CA GLU A 141 15.42 37.85 26.86
C GLU A 141 14.31 37.54 25.84
N SER A 142 14.07 38.45 24.89
CA SER A 142 12.94 38.36 23.95
C SER A 142 13.14 39.23 22.70
N LEU A 143 12.25 39.08 21.72
CA LEU A 143 12.15 39.97 20.56
C LEU A 143 11.77 41.41 20.93
N ASP A 144 11.22 41.62 22.13
CA ASP A 144 10.80 42.93 22.61
C ASP A 144 11.92 43.68 23.34
N ASP A 145 13.10 43.05 23.47
CA ASP A 145 14.26 43.64 24.12
C ASP A 145 14.78 44.85 23.32
N PRO A 146 14.90 46.05 23.94
CA PRO A 146 15.42 47.23 23.26
C PRO A 146 16.84 47.08 22.73
N VAL A 147 17.66 46.19 23.32
CA VAL A 147 19.05 45.96 22.89
C VAL A 147 19.14 45.54 21.42
N LEU A 148 18.11 44.89 20.88
CA LEU A 148 18.06 44.45 19.48
C LEU A 148 18.15 45.61 18.47
N ARG A 149 17.84 46.85 18.87
CA ARG A 149 18.03 48.03 18.00
C ARG A 149 19.48 48.48 17.89
N GLU A 150 20.31 48.10 18.86
CA GLU A 150 21.72 48.49 18.94
C GLU A 150 22.67 47.43 18.37
N LEU A 151 22.21 46.18 18.28
CA LEU A 151 22.97 45.05 17.77
C LEU A 151 22.88 44.93 16.24
N THR A 152 23.87 44.28 15.62
CA THR A 152 23.74 43.79 14.24
C THR A 152 23.14 42.39 14.25
N ILE A 153 21.99 42.19 13.59
CA ILE A 153 21.21 40.95 13.64
C ILE A 153 21.23 40.25 12.28
N ALA A 154 21.71 39.00 12.19
CA ALA A 154 21.57 38.17 11.00
C ALA A 154 20.32 37.28 11.05
N THR A 155 19.62 37.12 9.92
CA THR A 155 18.52 36.15 9.76
C THR A 155 18.22 35.85 8.28
N TYR A 156 17.21 35.02 8.02
CA TYR A 156 16.81 34.59 6.68
C TYR A 156 16.06 35.68 5.90
N PRO A 157 16.30 35.83 4.59
CA PRO A 157 15.56 36.77 3.76
C PRO A 157 14.05 36.50 3.79
N THR A 158 13.25 37.49 4.18
CA THR A 158 11.78 37.40 4.26
C THR A 158 11.27 36.22 5.11
N GLY A 159 12.09 35.73 6.04
CA GLY A 159 11.75 34.61 6.93
C GLY A 159 10.89 35.05 8.11
N LEU A 160 10.34 34.08 8.85
CA LEU A 160 9.54 34.35 10.06
C LEU A 160 10.24 35.30 11.05
N PRO A 161 11.56 35.15 11.34
CA PRO A 161 12.22 36.09 12.24
C PRO A 161 12.36 37.50 11.66
N SER A 162 12.65 37.66 10.36
CA SER A 162 12.70 38.98 9.71
C SER A 162 11.38 39.71 9.85
N VAL A 163 10.27 39.04 9.51
CA VAL A 163 8.94 39.64 9.60
C VAL A 163 8.58 39.97 11.06
N SER A 164 8.99 39.13 12.00
CA SER A 164 8.73 39.37 13.44
C SER A 164 9.52 40.57 14.00
N LEU A 165 10.72 40.83 13.48
CA LEU A 165 11.50 42.03 13.79
C LEU A 165 10.92 43.28 13.10
N GLU A 166 10.46 43.15 11.85
CA GLU A 166 9.79 44.21 11.10
C GLU A 166 8.50 44.67 11.80
N ASN A 167 7.69 43.73 12.32
CA ASN A 167 6.51 44.02 13.14
C ASN A 167 6.82 44.91 14.37
N ARG A 168 8.07 44.95 14.82
CA ARG A 168 8.58 45.74 15.95
C ARG A 168 9.35 47.00 15.53
N GLY A 169 9.41 47.28 14.23
CA GLY A 169 10.18 48.38 13.65
C GLY A 169 11.69 48.20 13.71
N ILE A 170 12.18 46.97 13.90
CA ILE A 170 13.62 46.65 13.94
C ILE A 170 14.05 46.24 12.53
N VAL A 171 14.37 47.24 11.69
CA VAL A 171 14.72 47.02 10.28
C VAL A 171 16.18 47.39 10.00
N GLU A 172 16.66 48.52 10.52
CA GLU A 172 17.99 49.05 10.21
C GLU A 172 19.13 48.14 10.73
N SER A 173 18.88 47.48 11.86
CA SER A 173 19.76 46.55 12.56
C SER A 173 19.85 45.16 11.90
N VAL A 174 18.94 44.86 10.96
CA VAL A 174 18.81 43.51 10.37
C VAL A 174 19.67 43.36 9.12
N ARG A 175 20.32 42.21 9.00
CA ARG A 175 21.11 41.74 7.87
C ARG A 175 20.53 40.41 7.41
N GLU A 176 19.73 40.47 6.34
CA GLU A 176 19.19 39.26 5.73
C GLU A 176 20.28 38.56 4.90
N ILE A 177 20.66 37.35 5.30
CA ILE A 177 21.75 36.61 4.67
C ILE A 177 21.18 35.56 3.72
N SER A 178 21.45 35.71 2.43
CA SER A 178 21.00 34.79 1.40
C SER A 178 21.55 33.38 1.60
N PRO A 179 20.75 32.34 1.30
CA PRO A 179 21.22 30.96 1.35
C PRO A 179 22.29 30.69 0.28
N ILE A 180 23.12 29.67 0.53
CA ILE A 180 24.14 29.20 -0.41
C ILE A 180 23.74 27.87 -1.04
N THR A 181 24.10 27.69 -2.31
CA THR A 181 23.91 26.41 -2.99
C THR A 181 25.13 25.53 -2.74
N THR A 182 24.89 24.34 -2.21
CA THR A 182 25.90 23.29 -2.01
C THR A 182 25.60 22.10 -2.93
N PRO A 183 26.55 21.17 -3.14
CA PRO A 183 26.27 19.91 -3.83
C PRO A 183 25.12 19.10 -3.20
N GLN A 184 24.86 19.31 -1.91
CA GLN A 184 23.82 18.63 -1.13
C GLN A 184 22.47 19.36 -1.17
N GLY A 185 22.41 20.56 -1.77
CA GLY A 185 21.20 21.37 -1.87
C GLY A 185 21.40 22.78 -1.33
N LEU A 186 20.27 23.44 -1.03
CA LEU A 186 20.26 24.81 -0.53
C LEU A 186 20.51 24.83 0.98
N ASP A 187 21.65 25.36 1.41
CA ASP A 187 21.96 25.59 2.83
C ASP A 187 21.57 27.02 3.22
N ARG A 188 20.61 27.12 4.13
CA ARG A 188 20.06 28.39 4.61
C ARG A 188 20.67 28.85 5.93
N ASP A 189 21.22 27.92 6.70
CA ASP A 189 21.55 28.15 8.11
C ASP A 189 23.02 28.47 8.30
N THR A 190 23.91 27.78 7.57
CA THR A 190 25.37 27.94 7.73
C THR A 190 25.84 29.38 7.51
N PRO A 191 25.43 30.10 6.44
CA PRO A 191 25.85 31.49 6.24
C PRO A 191 25.40 32.45 7.36
N VAL A 192 24.22 32.21 7.93
CA VAL A 192 23.67 33.02 9.04
C VAL A 192 24.46 32.76 10.32
N ILE A 193 24.82 31.51 10.58
CA ILE A 193 25.60 31.09 11.74
C ILE A 193 27.06 31.57 11.65
N ASP A 194 27.68 31.43 10.47
CA ASP A 194 29.07 31.84 10.24
C ASP A 194 29.27 33.33 10.51
N ALA A 195 28.28 34.17 10.21
CA ALA A 195 28.33 35.61 10.48
C ALA A 195 28.42 35.94 11.99
N VAL A 196 27.87 35.11 12.87
CA VAL A 196 28.04 35.24 14.32
C VAL A 196 29.42 34.72 14.73
N VAL A 197 29.84 33.59 14.18
CA VAL A 197 31.12 32.95 14.50
C VAL A 197 32.29 33.84 14.10
N ASP A 198 32.26 34.47 12.93
CA ASP A 198 33.31 35.38 12.45
C ASP A 198 33.25 36.79 13.06
N GLY A 199 32.15 37.12 13.76
CA GLY A 199 31.93 38.40 14.43
C GLY A 199 31.49 39.54 13.50
N SER A 200 31.04 39.23 12.29
CA SER A 200 30.45 40.20 11.36
C SER A 200 29.06 40.68 11.79
N VAL A 201 28.35 39.88 12.60
CA VAL A 201 27.13 40.28 13.31
C VAL A 201 27.21 39.93 14.79
N ASP A 202 26.42 40.61 15.63
CA ASP A 202 26.41 40.37 17.08
C ASP A 202 25.51 39.20 17.47
N VAL A 203 24.40 39.01 16.75
CA VAL A 203 23.40 37.96 17.01
C VAL A 203 22.84 37.42 15.69
N ALA A 204 22.54 36.12 15.64
CA ALA A 204 21.69 35.54 14.61
C ALA A 204 20.37 35.08 15.21
N ILE A 205 19.27 35.25 14.44
CA ILE A 205 18.02 34.53 14.70
C ILE A 205 17.90 33.40 13.69
N VAL A 206 18.24 32.20 14.13
CA VAL A 206 18.39 31.01 13.26
C VAL A 206 17.58 29.84 13.81
N TYR A 207 17.34 28.83 13.00
CA TYR A 207 16.63 27.63 13.41
C TYR A 207 17.42 26.82 14.45
N GLY A 208 16.77 26.47 15.56
CA GLY A 208 17.44 25.92 16.74
C GLY A 208 18.23 24.63 16.49
N ALA A 209 17.76 23.74 15.60
CA ALA A 209 18.48 22.51 15.28
C ALA A 209 19.83 22.78 14.56
N ALA A 210 19.87 23.80 13.68
CA ALA A 210 21.11 24.17 12.99
C ALA A 210 22.10 24.85 13.94
N ALA A 211 21.61 25.72 14.84
CA ALA A 211 22.41 26.30 15.91
C ALA A 211 23.01 25.22 16.83
N ALA A 212 22.20 24.23 17.24
CA ALA A 212 22.65 23.12 18.08
C ALA A 212 23.78 22.32 17.44
N ARG A 213 23.67 22.00 16.14
CA ARG A 213 24.74 21.32 15.39
C ARG A 213 26.05 22.09 15.47
N ARG A 214 26.02 23.40 15.24
CA ARG A 214 27.22 24.23 15.30
C ARG A 214 27.78 24.30 16.73
N ALA A 215 26.93 24.52 17.74
CA ALA A 215 27.36 24.60 19.13
C ALA A 215 27.99 23.30 19.64
N LEU A 216 27.52 22.14 19.17
CA LEU A 216 28.15 20.85 19.45
C LEU A 216 29.51 20.69 18.77
N ALA A 217 29.67 21.21 17.55
CA ALA A 217 30.95 21.19 16.84
C ALA A 217 31.99 22.16 17.45
N GLU A 218 31.53 23.24 18.09
CA GLU A 218 32.38 24.27 18.69
C GLU A 218 31.97 24.56 20.17
N PRO A 219 32.22 23.61 21.10
CA PRO A 219 31.75 23.72 22.48
C PRO A 219 32.26 24.98 23.19
N GLY A 220 31.34 25.72 23.81
CA GLY A 220 31.66 26.92 24.60
C GLY A 220 31.85 28.21 23.78
N LEU A 221 31.77 28.14 22.44
CA LEU A 221 31.85 29.34 21.60
C LEU A 221 30.51 30.07 21.51
N LEU A 222 29.40 29.34 21.50
CA LEU A 222 28.08 29.87 21.16
C LEU A 222 27.09 29.69 22.32
N THR A 223 26.30 30.74 22.56
CA THR A 223 25.16 30.74 23.47
C THR A 223 23.88 30.67 22.66
N ILE A 224 22.98 29.76 23.05
CA ILE A 224 21.69 29.53 22.39
C ILE A 224 20.57 29.88 23.37
N VAL A 225 19.71 30.83 22.98
CA VAL A 225 18.52 31.21 23.77
C VAL A 225 17.28 31.12 22.87
N PRO A 226 16.23 30.35 23.25
CA PRO A 226 14.97 30.33 22.50
C PRO A 226 14.37 31.72 22.31
N VAL A 227 13.91 32.02 21.09
CA VAL A 227 13.23 33.27 20.81
C VAL A 227 11.88 33.32 21.53
N THR A 228 11.61 34.43 22.21
CA THR A 228 10.30 34.71 22.81
C THR A 228 9.73 36.04 22.26
N PRO A 229 8.40 36.19 22.14
CA PRO A 229 7.38 35.15 22.33
C PRO A 229 7.45 34.07 21.24
N GLU A 230 7.03 32.84 21.57
CA GLU A 230 6.99 31.71 20.62
C GLU A 230 6.00 31.95 19.45
N LEU A 231 5.01 32.80 19.69
CA LEU A 231 4.01 33.23 18.72
C LEU A 231 4.06 34.76 18.65
N ASP A 232 4.36 35.29 17.47
CA ASP A 232 4.26 36.72 17.23
C ASP A 232 2.84 37.07 16.74
N PHE A 233 2.17 37.97 17.45
CA PHE A 233 0.80 38.42 17.16
C PHE A 233 0.81 39.75 16.39
N GLY A 234 1.54 39.78 15.28
CA GLY A 234 1.53 40.90 14.33
C GLY A 234 0.26 40.93 13.46
N PRO A 235 0.34 41.48 12.22
CA PRO A 235 -0.76 41.43 11.25
C PRO A 235 -1.21 39.99 10.93
N THR A 236 -0.29 39.03 11.04
CA THR A 236 -0.52 37.59 10.95
C THR A 236 0.14 36.90 12.15
N ILE A 237 -0.40 35.76 12.57
CA ILE A 237 0.20 34.95 13.64
C ILE A 237 1.41 34.21 13.07
N LEU A 238 2.60 34.51 13.58
CA LEU A 238 3.86 33.89 13.14
C LEU A 238 4.39 32.94 14.23
N PRO A 239 4.33 31.61 14.03
CA PRO A 239 4.95 30.66 14.95
C PRO A 239 6.47 30.66 14.77
N LEU A 240 7.21 31.17 15.76
CA LEU A 240 8.67 31.17 15.78
C LEU A 240 9.23 29.83 16.25
N TYR A 241 8.64 28.75 15.74
CA TYR A 241 9.08 27.39 15.93
C TYR A 241 8.55 26.51 14.79
N ARG A 242 9.10 25.30 14.71
CA ARG A 242 8.55 24.22 13.87
C ARG A 242 8.16 23.04 14.72
N THR A 243 6.99 22.48 14.43
CA THR A 243 6.49 21.23 15.01
C THR A 243 6.80 20.08 14.07
N TRP A 244 7.46 19.04 14.59
CA TRP A 244 7.81 17.83 13.86
C TRP A 244 6.93 16.66 14.29
N THR A 245 6.54 15.90 13.28
CA THR A 245 5.68 14.72 13.36
C THR A 245 6.31 13.58 12.56
N ILE A 246 5.69 12.41 12.66
CA ILE A 246 5.92 11.27 11.79
C ILE A 246 4.80 11.27 10.74
N GLY A 247 5.14 11.15 9.47
CA GLY A 247 4.17 11.10 8.37
C GLY A 247 4.03 9.69 7.82
N VAL A 248 2.80 9.24 7.61
CA VAL A 248 2.47 8.04 6.82
C VAL A 248 1.64 8.42 5.60
N ARG A 249 1.42 7.47 4.68
CA ARG A 249 0.57 7.68 3.51
C ARG A 249 -0.87 8.03 3.90
N PRO A 250 -1.63 8.70 3.01
CA PRO A 250 -3.08 8.78 3.14
C PRO A 250 -3.68 7.38 3.36
N HIS A 251 -4.70 7.30 4.20
CA HIS A 251 -5.41 6.06 4.55
C HIS A 251 -4.65 5.02 5.38
N ASP A 252 -3.34 5.18 5.67
CA ASP A 252 -2.59 4.35 6.64
C ASP A 252 -2.87 4.76 8.11
N VAL A 253 -4.14 4.96 8.47
CA VAL A 253 -4.54 5.57 9.75
C VAL A 253 -4.21 4.65 10.95
N ASP A 254 -4.31 3.34 10.76
CA ASP A 254 -3.99 2.34 11.78
C ASP A 254 -2.50 2.29 12.05
N PHE A 255 -1.67 2.39 11.01
CA PHE A 255 -0.22 2.42 11.17
C PHE A 255 0.24 3.69 11.90
N ARG A 256 -0.33 4.85 11.55
CA ARG A 256 -0.15 6.09 12.30
C ARG A 256 -0.53 5.92 13.78
N GLN A 257 -1.60 5.20 14.07
CA GLN A 257 -2.03 4.96 15.44
C GLN A 257 -1.03 4.07 16.20
N ARG A 258 -0.47 3.03 15.57
CA ARG A 258 0.60 2.23 16.17
C ARG A 258 1.86 3.06 16.44
N LEU A 259 2.23 3.97 15.53
CA LEU A 259 3.31 4.91 15.75
C LEU A 259 3.05 5.86 16.93
N ASN A 260 1.81 6.36 17.09
CA ASN A 260 1.44 7.17 18.25
C ASN A 260 1.58 6.39 19.57
N VAL A 261 1.18 5.12 19.58
CA VAL A 261 1.31 4.25 20.76
C VAL A 261 2.78 3.99 21.08
N ALA A 262 3.61 3.68 20.08
CA ALA A 262 5.05 3.49 20.25
C ALA A 262 5.74 4.77 20.76
N LEU A 263 5.39 5.93 20.22
CA LEU A 263 5.84 7.23 20.71
C LEU A 263 5.48 7.45 22.18
N ALA A 264 4.24 7.11 22.58
CA ALA A 264 3.79 7.26 23.95
C ALA A 264 4.50 6.29 24.92
N ALA A 265 4.80 5.07 24.46
CA ALA A 265 5.51 4.05 25.23
C ALA A 265 6.98 4.44 25.47
N ARG A 266 7.66 4.94 24.44
CA ARG A 266 9.09 5.29 24.45
C ARG A 266 9.36 6.79 24.63
N TRP A 267 8.39 7.53 25.16
CA TRP A 267 8.42 8.99 25.23
C TRP A 267 9.66 9.55 25.94
N ASP A 268 9.99 8.99 27.10
CA ASP A 268 11.07 9.50 27.94
C ASP A 268 12.44 9.27 27.30
N GLU A 269 12.65 8.09 26.70
CA GLU A 269 13.85 7.75 25.92
C GLU A 269 14.02 8.63 24.69
N ILE A 270 12.94 8.86 23.92
CA ILE A 270 12.96 9.75 22.75
C ILE A 270 13.29 11.19 23.17
N THR A 271 12.74 11.67 24.28
CA THR A 271 12.99 13.03 24.77
C THR A 271 14.46 13.20 25.19
N GLU A 272 15.02 12.20 25.90
CA GLU A 272 16.43 12.18 26.30
C GLU A 272 17.36 12.10 25.09
N LEU A 273 17.05 11.26 24.10
CA LEU A 273 17.77 11.16 22.83
C LEU A 273 17.86 12.52 22.14
N ILE A 274 16.74 13.22 21.97
CA ILE A 274 16.74 14.54 21.31
C ILE A 274 17.58 15.55 22.12
N ALA A 275 17.51 15.51 23.46
CA ALA A 275 18.32 16.37 24.32
C ALA A 275 19.83 16.08 24.17
N GLY A 276 20.22 14.83 23.94
CA GLY A 276 21.61 14.44 23.67
C GLY A 276 22.22 15.11 22.43
N TYR A 277 21.40 15.49 21.44
CA TYR A 277 21.81 16.26 20.27
C TYR A 277 21.86 17.77 20.50
N GLY A 278 21.62 18.25 21.72
CA GLY A 278 21.64 19.68 22.05
C GLY A 278 20.55 20.50 21.35
N VAL A 279 19.58 19.86 20.69
CA VAL A 279 18.50 20.53 19.96
C VAL A 279 17.59 21.23 20.97
N PRO A 280 17.39 22.55 20.89
CA PRO A 280 16.50 23.27 21.80
C PRO A 280 15.05 22.85 21.54
N GLN A 281 14.28 22.67 22.62
CA GLN A 281 12.93 22.16 22.56
C GLN A 281 11.96 23.08 23.28
N LEU A 282 10.80 23.29 22.67
CA LEU A 282 9.61 23.79 23.37
C LEU A 282 8.83 22.59 23.90
N ARG A 283 8.11 22.78 25.01
CA ARG A 283 7.34 21.70 25.64
C ARG A 283 6.30 21.14 24.66
N VAL A 284 6.35 19.83 24.44
CA VAL A 284 5.30 19.04 23.79
C VAL A 284 4.69 18.11 24.84
N SER A 285 3.37 17.97 24.84
CA SER A 285 2.69 17.09 25.80
C SER A 285 2.86 15.62 25.40
N ARG A 286 3.14 14.76 26.39
CA ARG A 286 3.15 13.30 26.20
C ARG A 286 1.78 12.85 25.64
N PRO A 287 1.76 12.06 24.56
CA PRO A 287 0.52 11.51 24.03
C PRO A 287 -0.14 10.56 25.05
N PRO A 288 -1.48 10.48 25.09
CA PRO A 288 -2.15 9.49 25.92
C PRO A 288 -1.78 8.07 25.46
N THR A 289 -1.51 7.19 26.41
CA THR A 289 -1.28 5.76 26.14
C THR A 289 -2.60 5.09 25.78
N ALA A 290 -2.63 4.36 24.65
CA ALA A 290 -3.76 3.48 24.33
C ALA A 290 -3.58 2.11 25.02
N PRO A 291 -4.66 1.43 25.43
CA PRO A 291 -4.56 0.05 25.90
C PRO A 291 -3.99 -0.87 24.81
N ALA A 292 -3.36 -1.95 25.26
CA ALA A 292 -2.85 -3.01 24.37
C ALA A 292 -3.97 -3.60 23.50
N THR A 293 -3.58 -4.17 22.35
CA THR A 293 -4.50 -4.89 21.46
C THR A 293 -5.27 -5.94 22.22
N ASP A 294 -6.60 -5.88 22.14
CA ASP A 294 -7.43 -6.87 22.81
C ASP A 294 -7.41 -8.20 22.02
N PRO A 295 -7.03 -9.33 22.65
CA PRO A 295 -6.93 -10.62 21.99
C PRO A 295 -8.28 -11.21 21.55
N GLY A 296 -9.40 -10.74 22.09
CA GLY A 296 -10.74 -11.20 21.72
C GLY A 296 -11.38 -10.43 20.57
N VAL A 297 -10.59 -9.77 19.72
CA VAL A 297 -11.07 -8.97 18.58
C VAL A 297 -10.62 -9.64 17.29
N ILE A 298 -11.57 -9.92 16.40
CA ILE A 298 -11.30 -10.42 15.05
C ILE A 298 -10.89 -9.24 14.19
N ARG A 299 -9.76 -9.35 13.50
CA ARG A 299 -9.15 -8.29 12.70
C ARG A 299 -8.95 -8.76 11.26
N VAL A 300 -9.37 -7.92 10.33
CA VAL A 300 -9.17 -8.12 8.90
C VAL A 300 -8.32 -6.98 8.35
N GLY A 301 -7.21 -7.31 7.72
CA GLY A 301 -6.32 -6.35 7.06
C GLY A 301 -6.71 -6.14 5.60
N VAL A 302 -7.13 -4.93 5.22
CA VAL A 302 -7.43 -4.55 3.83
C VAL A 302 -6.26 -3.74 3.29
N ILE A 303 -5.53 -4.32 2.35
CA ILE A 303 -4.34 -3.75 1.71
C ILE A 303 -4.76 -3.30 0.33
N ALA A 304 -4.65 -2.01 -0.01
CA ALA A 304 -5.11 -1.51 -1.31
C ALA A 304 -4.23 -0.37 -1.85
N PRO A 305 -4.13 -0.22 -3.19
CA PRO A 305 -3.41 0.88 -3.84
C PRO A 305 -4.25 2.17 -3.76
N SER A 306 -4.27 2.80 -2.58
CA SER A 306 -5.04 4.03 -2.34
C SER A 306 -4.37 5.29 -2.89
N GLN A 307 -5.11 6.40 -2.98
CA GLN A 307 -4.64 7.65 -3.57
C GLN A 307 -3.32 8.15 -2.95
N THR A 308 -2.31 8.34 -3.78
CA THR A 308 -1.04 8.96 -3.38
C THR A 308 -0.66 10.13 -4.29
N ARG A 309 -1.62 10.97 -4.71
CA ARG A 309 -1.42 12.15 -5.60
C ARG A 309 -0.76 11.91 -6.96
N GLU A 310 -0.07 10.79 -7.19
CA GLU A 310 0.72 10.46 -8.38
C GLU A 310 0.74 8.95 -8.72
N ALA A 311 0.11 8.06 -7.94
CA ALA A 311 0.10 6.63 -8.29
C ALA A 311 -0.69 6.42 -9.58
N HIS A 312 -0.03 5.80 -10.56
CA HIS A 312 -0.58 5.55 -11.88
C HIS A 312 -1.62 4.42 -11.85
N GLY A 313 -2.75 4.62 -12.52
CA GLY A 313 -3.70 3.58 -12.89
C GLY A 313 -4.61 3.04 -11.78
N MET A 314 -4.05 2.59 -10.65
CA MET A 314 -4.76 1.72 -9.68
C MET A 314 -5.49 2.46 -8.55
N GLU A 315 -5.29 3.77 -8.40
CA GLU A 315 -5.96 4.57 -7.34
C GLU A 315 -7.49 4.46 -7.39
N LEU A 316 -8.05 4.36 -8.60
CA LEU A 316 -9.49 4.23 -8.81
C LEU A 316 -10.03 2.98 -8.11
N ILE A 317 -9.36 1.84 -8.30
CA ILE A 317 -9.81 0.57 -7.72
C ILE A 317 -9.43 0.45 -6.25
N GLY A 318 -8.32 1.04 -5.80
CA GLY A 318 -7.94 1.05 -4.39
C GLY A 318 -8.87 1.90 -3.53
N GLU A 319 -9.30 3.07 -4.02
CA GLU A 319 -10.31 3.88 -3.32
C GLU A 319 -11.69 3.21 -3.31
N ALA A 320 -12.07 2.56 -4.41
CA ALA A 320 -13.30 1.78 -4.49
C ALA A 320 -13.27 0.58 -3.53
N ALA A 321 -12.13 -0.11 -3.39
CA ALA A 321 -11.92 -1.18 -2.40
C ALA A 321 -12.06 -0.65 -0.96
N ARG A 322 -11.38 0.46 -0.64
CA ARG A 322 -11.47 1.11 0.67
C ARG A 322 -12.91 1.44 1.06
N ARG A 323 -13.69 1.99 0.13
CA ARG A 323 -15.11 2.28 0.33
C ARG A 323 -15.96 1.02 0.52
N GLY A 324 -15.66 -0.05 -0.21
CA GLY A 324 -16.29 -1.37 -0.05
C GLY A 324 -16.10 -1.93 1.35
N ALA A 325 -14.86 -1.93 1.85
CA ALA A 325 -14.55 -2.37 3.21
C ALA A 325 -15.17 -1.47 4.29
N ILE A 326 -15.21 -0.14 4.11
CA ILE A 326 -15.94 0.76 5.02
C ILE A 326 -17.44 0.45 5.01
N LEU A 327 -18.03 0.15 3.85
CA LEU A 327 -19.43 -0.25 3.79
C LEU A 327 -19.69 -1.57 4.54
N ALA A 328 -18.74 -2.51 4.47
CA ALA A 328 -18.79 -3.76 5.25
C ALA A 328 -18.72 -3.46 6.75
N GLU A 329 -17.75 -2.67 7.20
CA GLU A 329 -17.63 -2.23 8.60
C GLU A 329 -18.93 -1.59 9.13
N ASN A 330 -19.53 -0.69 8.35
CA ASN A 330 -20.82 -0.08 8.71
C ASN A 330 -21.97 -1.08 8.74
N SER A 331 -21.94 -2.13 7.91
CA SER A 331 -22.95 -3.19 7.90
C SER A 331 -22.81 -4.09 9.12
N ILE A 332 -21.57 -4.43 9.49
CA ILE A 332 -21.23 -5.21 10.69
C ILE A 332 -21.69 -4.46 11.94
N ALA A 333 -21.35 -3.18 12.05
CA ALA A 333 -21.74 -2.33 13.19
C ALA A 333 -23.27 -2.22 13.38
N ARG A 334 -24.07 -2.47 12.33
CA ARG A 334 -25.54 -2.52 12.41
C ARG A 334 -26.08 -3.92 12.74
N ALA A 335 -25.34 -4.97 12.40
CA ALA A 335 -25.76 -6.35 12.54
C ALA A 335 -25.38 -6.97 13.91
N VAL A 336 -24.38 -6.41 14.59
CA VAL A 336 -23.86 -6.90 15.87
C VAL A 336 -24.61 -6.23 17.03
N ASP A 337 -25.13 -7.04 17.95
CA ASP A 337 -25.52 -6.54 19.28
C ASP A 337 -24.24 -6.28 20.09
N ARG A 338 -24.18 -5.18 20.84
CA ARG A 338 -22.93 -4.49 21.21
C ARG A 338 -21.91 -5.32 22.03
N ASP A 339 -22.27 -6.51 22.52
CA ASP A 339 -21.49 -7.28 23.48
C ASP A 339 -20.92 -8.63 22.97
N ASP A 340 -21.33 -9.17 21.80
CA ASP A 340 -20.98 -10.56 21.42
C ASP A 340 -19.83 -10.74 20.40
N VAL A 341 -19.59 -9.78 19.50
CA VAL A 341 -18.53 -9.88 18.48
C VAL A 341 -17.79 -8.56 18.35
N ARG A 342 -16.47 -8.58 18.58
CA ARG A 342 -15.61 -7.43 18.30
C ARG A 342 -14.84 -7.66 17.03
N PHE A 343 -15.05 -6.77 16.07
CA PHE A 343 -14.54 -6.88 14.71
C PHE A 343 -13.89 -5.56 14.30
N GLU A 344 -12.65 -5.60 13.82
CA GLU A 344 -11.92 -4.44 13.33
C GLU A 344 -11.49 -4.66 11.88
N VAL A 345 -11.71 -3.65 11.04
CA VAL A 345 -11.15 -3.59 9.68
C VAL A 345 -9.98 -2.64 9.73
N LEU A 346 -8.78 -3.14 9.43
CA LEU A 346 -7.55 -2.36 9.42
C LEU A 346 -7.17 -2.06 7.98
N PHE A 347 -6.90 -0.80 7.67
CA PHE A 347 -6.56 -0.36 6.32
C PHE A 347 -5.07 -0.09 6.17
N ALA A 348 -4.50 -0.60 5.08
CA ALA A 348 -3.15 -0.28 4.66
C ALA A 348 -3.11 0.26 3.22
N SER A 349 -2.45 1.39 3.05
CA SER A 349 -2.15 1.98 1.75
C SER A 349 -0.88 1.35 1.19
N ALA A 350 -0.99 0.71 0.03
CA ALA A 350 0.08 -0.01 -0.64
C ALA A 350 0.07 0.28 -2.14
N PRO A 351 0.72 1.36 -2.61
CA PRO A 351 0.70 1.76 -4.02
C PRO A 351 1.59 0.91 -4.94
N SER A 352 2.35 -0.04 -4.39
CA SER A 352 3.22 -0.95 -5.14
C SER A 352 3.21 -2.35 -4.53
N HIS A 353 3.56 -3.35 -5.34
CA HIS A 353 3.78 -4.74 -4.94
C HIS A 353 4.59 -4.86 -3.64
N ASP A 354 5.81 -4.31 -3.61
CA ASP A 354 6.67 -4.39 -2.43
C ASP A 354 6.06 -3.75 -1.17
N SER A 355 5.31 -2.66 -1.34
CA SER A 355 4.62 -2.02 -0.21
C SER A 355 3.41 -2.81 0.27
N ALA A 356 2.77 -3.60 -0.60
CA ALA A 356 1.66 -4.48 -0.23
C ALA A 356 2.16 -5.65 0.63
N VAL A 357 3.28 -6.25 0.24
CA VAL A 357 3.94 -7.31 1.03
C VAL A 357 4.34 -6.77 2.41
N ARG A 358 5.06 -5.64 2.48
CA ARG A 358 5.44 -5.03 3.77
C ARG A 358 4.22 -4.64 4.61
N ALA A 359 3.14 -4.18 3.99
CA ALA A 359 1.89 -3.89 4.69
C ALA A 359 1.25 -5.15 5.28
N ALA A 360 1.25 -6.27 4.55
CA ALA A 360 0.73 -7.56 5.03
C ALA A 360 1.56 -8.11 6.19
N GLU A 361 2.89 -8.07 6.09
CA GLU A 361 3.80 -8.47 7.17
C GLU A 361 3.54 -7.63 8.42
N ARG A 362 3.47 -6.30 8.26
CA ARG A 362 3.17 -5.36 9.34
C ARG A 362 1.82 -5.64 10.01
N LEU A 363 0.76 -5.84 9.22
CA LEU A 363 -0.58 -6.12 9.76
C LEU A 363 -0.61 -7.44 10.54
N THR A 364 0.07 -8.46 10.02
CA THR A 364 0.19 -9.75 10.69
C THR A 364 0.98 -9.62 11.99
N ALA A 365 2.15 -8.98 11.97
CA ALA A 365 3.04 -8.85 13.12
C ALA A 365 2.47 -7.93 14.22
N LEU A 366 1.89 -6.79 13.85
CA LEU A 366 1.44 -5.79 14.83
C LEU A 366 0.02 -6.02 15.36
N HIS A 367 -0.84 -6.65 14.55
CA HIS A 367 -2.26 -6.78 14.88
C HIS A 367 -2.74 -8.23 15.00
N GLY A 368 -1.97 -9.21 14.51
CA GLY A 368 -2.38 -10.61 14.49
C GLY A 368 -3.69 -10.80 13.71
N VAL A 369 -3.77 -10.22 12.51
CA VAL A 369 -4.97 -10.33 11.64
C VAL A 369 -5.26 -11.79 11.31
N GLN A 370 -6.54 -12.18 11.31
CA GLN A 370 -6.96 -13.53 10.92
C GLN A 370 -7.09 -13.66 9.40
N ALA A 371 -7.31 -12.55 8.71
CA ALA A 371 -7.41 -12.49 7.28
C ALA A 371 -6.79 -11.22 6.69
N ILE A 372 -6.24 -11.35 5.49
CA ILE A 372 -5.81 -10.25 4.65
C ILE A 372 -6.65 -10.22 3.37
N VAL A 373 -6.95 -9.02 2.88
CA VAL A 373 -7.78 -8.75 1.70
C VAL A 373 -6.98 -7.85 0.77
N GLY A 374 -6.78 -8.27 -0.48
CA GLY A 374 -5.94 -7.54 -1.45
C GLY A 374 -5.76 -8.26 -2.78
N GLY A 375 -4.62 -8.05 -3.45
CA GLY A 375 -4.26 -8.73 -4.69
C GLY A 375 -4.92 -8.11 -5.91
N PHE A 376 -4.64 -6.83 -6.17
CA PHE A 376 -5.25 -6.07 -7.26
C PHE A 376 -4.62 -6.31 -8.63
N ASP A 377 -3.41 -6.87 -8.64
CA ASP A 377 -2.75 -7.45 -9.80
C ASP A 377 -2.22 -8.85 -9.46
N ASP A 378 -1.75 -9.55 -10.49
CA ASP A 378 -1.39 -10.97 -10.39
C ASP A 378 -0.12 -11.19 -9.55
N GLU A 379 0.86 -10.29 -9.65
CA GLU A 379 2.12 -10.36 -8.89
C GLU A 379 1.85 -10.10 -7.40
N GLU A 380 1.05 -9.08 -7.07
CA GLU A 380 0.60 -8.79 -5.71
C GLU A 380 -0.19 -9.96 -5.12
N ALA A 381 -1.13 -10.52 -5.87
CA ALA A 381 -1.95 -11.63 -5.39
C ALA A 381 -1.12 -12.89 -5.14
N GLU A 382 -0.13 -13.20 -5.97
CA GLU A 382 0.79 -14.31 -5.74
C GLU A 382 1.60 -14.10 -4.45
N ALA A 383 2.21 -12.94 -4.28
CA ALA A 383 3.03 -12.65 -3.10
C ALA A 383 2.21 -12.64 -1.80
N LEU A 384 0.99 -12.09 -1.82
CA LEU A 384 0.10 -12.13 -0.66
C LEU A 384 -0.40 -13.55 -0.36
N SER A 385 -0.63 -14.37 -1.38
CA SER A 385 -0.99 -15.79 -1.24
C SER A 385 0.13 -16.58 -0.55
N ASP A 386 1.38 -16.39 -0.99
CA ASP A 386 2.55 -17.04 -0.38
C ASP A 386 2.79 -16.57 1.06
N LEU A 387 2.66 -15.26 1.32
CA LEU A 387 2.77 -14.72 2.67
C LEU A 387 1.68 -15.29 3.59
N ALA A 388 0.44 -15.37 3.11
CA ALA A 388 -0.66 -15.91 3.88
C ALA A 388 -0.45 -17.38 4.26
N ALA A 389 0.04 -18.18 3.31
CA ALA A 389 0.41 -19.57 3.56
C ALA A 389 1.55 -19.68 4.60
N ALA A 390 2.57 -18.82 4.50
CA ALA A 390 3.69 -18.80 5.43
C ALA A 390 3.31 -18.35 6.85
N ARG A 391 2.35 -17.42 6.96
CA ARG A 391 1.92 -16.82 8.24
C ARG A 391 0.69 -17.50 8.86
N GLY A 392 0.06 -18.43 8.16
CA GLY A 392 -1.14 -19.11 8.64
C GLY A 392 -2.34 -18.17 8.78
N VAL A 393 -2.51 -17.23 7.85
CA VAL A 393 -3.67 -16.32 7.77
C VAL A 393 -4.47 -16.61 6.50
N VAL A 394 -5.75 -16.25 6.46
CA VAL A 394 -6.57 -16.39 5.24
C VAL A 394 -6.30 -15.21 4.31
N PHE A 395 -6.00 -15.48 3.04
CA PHE A 395 -5.93 -14.45 2.01
C PHE A 395 -7.20 -14.45 1.16
N PHE A 396 -7.88 -13.30 1.10
CA PHE A 396 -8.96 -13.05 0.16
C PHE A 396 -8.41 -12.26 -1.03
N ASN A 397 -8.22 -12.95 -2.15
CA ASN A 397 -7.94 -12.33 -3.44
C ASN A 397 -9.22 -11.65 -3.95
N VAL A 398 -9.22 -10.32 -3.96
CA VAL A 398 -10.37 -9.51 -4.38
C VAL A 398 -10.19 -8.87 -5.75
N GLY A 399 -9.04 -9.04 -6.40
CA GLY A 399 -8.69 -8.33 -7.63
C GLY A 399 -8.23 -9.21 -8.80
N SER A 400 -7.29 -10.11 -8.55
CA SER A 400 -6.64 -10.92 -9.59
C SER A 400 -7.55 -12.04 -10.10
N GLY A 401 -7.75 -12.03 -11.42
CA GLY A 401 -8.45 -13.07 -12.17
C GLY A 401 -7.55 -14.22 -12.63
N ALA A 402 -6.25 -14.20 -12.33
CA ALA A 402 -5.27 -15.13 -12.88
C ALA A 402 -5.68 -16.60 -12.69
N PRO A 403 -5.74 -17.39 -13.78
CA PRO A 403 -6.00 -18.84 -13.70
C PRO A 403 -4.94 -19.58 -12.87
N THR A 404 -3.68 -19.15 -12.94
CA THR A 404 -2.55 -19.78 -12.23
C THR A 404 -2.74 -19.82 -10.72
N LEU A 405 -3.34 -18.78 -10.12
CA LEU A 405 -3.64 -18.73 -8.69
C LEU A 405 -4.68 -19.77 -8.22
N ARG A 406 -5.47 -20.33 -9.13
CA ARG A 406 -6.48 -21.38 -8.87
C ARG A 406 -6.04 -22.76 -9.35
N GLY A 407 -4.87 -22.83 -9.97
CA GLY A 407 -4.24 -24.05 -10.48
C GLY A 407 -2.83 -24.19 -9.94
N SER A 408 -1.82 -23.98 -10.80
CA SER A 408 -0.42 -24.27 -10.51
C SER A 408 0.19 -23.53 -9.31
N LEU A 409 -0.33 -22.34 -8.97
CA LEU A 409 0.12 -21.50 -7.85
C LEU A 409 -0.89 -21.46 -6.70
N CYS A 410 -1.87 -22.35 -6.70
CA CYS A 410 -2.88 -22.40 -5.66
C CYS A 410 -2.27 -22.61 -4.27
N ARG A 411 -2.89 -22.00 -3.26
CA ARG A 411 -2.59 -22.19 -1.84
C ARG A 411 -3.90 -22.46 -1.08
N PRO A 412 -3.96 -23.44 -0.17
CA PRO A 412 -5.16 -23.69 0.66
C PRO A 412 -5.64 -22.48 1.46
N THR A 413 -4.72 -21.57 1.81
CA THR A 413 -5.01 -20.36 2.56
C THR A 413 -5.64 -19.24 1.73
N THR A 414 -5.80 -19.45 0.42
CA THR A 414 -6.23 -18.42 -0.52
C THR A 414 -7.66 -18.69 -1.01
N LEU A 415 -8.53 -17.71 -0.78
CA LEU A 415 -9.91 -17.68 -1.27
C LEU A 415 -10.05 -16.57 -2.30
N HIS A 416 -10.69 -16.87 -3.42
CA HIS A 416 -10.86 -15.93 -4.52
C HIS A 416 -12.27 -15.36 -4.56
N VAL A 417 -12.39 -14.09 -4.19
CA VAL A 417 -13.64 -13.33 -4.33
C VAL A 417 -13.76 -12.74 -5.74
N ALA A 418 -12.63 -12.32 -6.32
CA ALA A 418 -12.58 -11.98 -7.74
C ALA A 418 -13.00 -13.19 -8.60
N ALA A 419 -13.73 -12.91 -9.67
CA ALA A 419 -14.00 -13.92 -10.68
C ALA A 419 -12.73 -14.20 -11.50
N SER A 420 -12.49 -15.46 -11.86
CA SER A 420 -11.34 -15.80 -12.70
C SER A 420 -11.55 -15.35 -14.15
N THR A 421 -10.44 -15.20 -14.88
CA THR A 421 -10.46 -15.01 -16.34
C THR A 421 -11.28 -16.10 -17.02
N ASP A 422 -11.17 -17.35 -16.54
CA ASP A 422 -11.94 -18.49 -17.04
C ASP A 422 -13.45 -18.35 -16.82
N MET A 423 -13.88 -17.83 -15.66
CA MET A 423 -15.30 -17.55 -15.39
C MET A 423 -15.84 -16.50 -16.37
N TYR A 424 -15.05 -15.46 -16.67
CA TYR A 424 -15.45 -14.44 -17.64
C TYR A 424 -15.50 -14.99 -19.07
N VAL A 425 -14.55 -15.83 -19.47
CA VAL A 425 -14.56 -16.51 -20.77
C VAL A 425 -15.80 -17.39 -20.89
N ASP A 426 -16.10 -18.20 -19.88
CA ASP A 426 -17.28 -19.08 -19.91
C ASP A 426 -18.57 -18.26 -19.95
N ALA A 427 -18.65 -17.13 -19.25
CA ALA A 427 -19.81 -16.25 -19.33
C ALA A 427 -20.00 -15.64 -20.73
N ILE A 428 -18.91 -15.23 -21.40
CA ILE A 428 -18.92 -14.75 -22.78
C ILE A 428 -19.36 -15.86 -23.74
N VAL A 429 -18.81 -17.07 -23.59
CA VAL A 429 -19.15 -18.22 -24.45
C VAL A 429 -20.61 -18.64 -24.27
N ILE A 430 -21.10 -18.68 -23.03
CA ILE A 430 -22.51 -19.01 -22.72
C ILE A 430 -23.46 -18.01 -23.39
N GLU A 431 -23.10 -16.72 -23.41
CA GLU A 431 -23.90 -15.70 -24.06
C GLU A 431 -23.78 -15.76 -25.59
N ALA A 432 -22.56 -15.86 -26.10
CA ALA A 432 -22.32 -15.87 -27.52
C ALA A 432 -22.86 -17.11 -28.22
N ALA A 433 -23.04 -18.24 -27.51
CA ALA A 433 -23.78 -19.41 -27.98
C ALA A 433 -25.27 -19.13 -28.33
N ARG A 434 -25.77 -17.93 -28.06
CA ARG A 434 -27.10 -17.45 -28.47
C ARG A 434 -27.06 -16.60 -29.74
N SER A 435 -25.87 -16.18 -30.17
CA SER A 435 -25.63 -15.47 -31.42
C SER A 435 -25.28 -16.44 -32.56
N ASP A 436 -25.10 -15.93 -33.78
CA ASP A 436 -24.64 -16.73 -34.93
C ASP A 436 -23.11 -16.90 -34.99
N ALA A 437 -22.36 -16.35 -34.02
CA ALA A 437 -20.90 -16.47 -33.97
C ALA A 437 -20.46 -17.90 -33.62
N SER A 438 -19.90 -18.62 -34.60
CA SER A 438 -19.40 -19.99 -34.45
C SER A 438 -17.88 -20.09 -34.59
N ASP A 439 -17.25 -19.16 -35.30
CA ASP A 439 -15.80 -19.15 -35.54
C ASP A 439 -15.13 -17.99 -34.82
N TRP A 440 -14.15 -18.32 -33.97
CA TRP A 440 -13.54 -17.41 -33.01
C TRP A 440 -12.06 -17.22 -33.27
N PHE A 441 -11.61 -15.96 -33.17
CA PHE A 441 -10.20 -15.61 -33.06
C PHE A 441 -9.85 -15.30 -31.61
N VAL A 442 -8.74 -15.83 -31.10
CA VAL A 442 -8.32 -15.62 -29.70
C VAL A 442 -7.08 -14.72 -29.64
N LEU A 443 -7.20 -13.55 -29.03
CA LEU A 443 -6.10 -12.63 -28.79
C LEU A 443 -5.72 -12.63 -27.30
N THR A 444 -4.46 -12.94 -26.99
CA THR A 444 -3.93 -13.00 -25.61
C THR A 444 -2.70 -12.13 -25.42
N GLU A 445 -2.49 -11.66 -24.19
CA GLU A 445 -1.27 -10.96 -23.77
C GLU A 445 -0.34 -11.90 -22.98
N ASP A 446 0.97 -11.77 -23.18
CA ASP A 446 1.98 -12.47 -22.40
C ASP A 446 1.83 -12.17 -20.90
N GLY A 447 1.81 -13.23 -20.08
CA GLY A 447 1.73 -13.15 -18.62
C GLY A 447 0.32 -13.13 -18.03
N LEU A 448 -0.73 -12.79 -18.80
CA LEU A 448 -2.11 -12.77 -18.27
C LEU A 448 -2.78 -14.14 -18.21
N VAL A 449 -2.44 -15.03 -19.16
CA VAL A 449 -2.97 -16.38 -19.24
C VAL A 449 -1.89 -17.39 -19.65
N PRO A 450 -2.01 -18.67 -19.25
CA PRO A 450 -1.07 -19.72 -19.63
C PRO A 450 -0.87 -19.82 -21.14
N GLU A 451 0.27 -20.35 -21.57
CA GLU A 451 0.53 -20.65 -22.99
C GLU A 451 -0.48 -21.69 -23.53
N GLY A 452 -0.91 -21.55 -24.79
CA GLY A 452 -1.94 -22.43 -25.36
C GLY A 452 -3.38 -22.18 -24.88
N TYR A 453 -3.67 -20.99 -24.36
CA TYR A 453 -5.01 -20.64 -23.85
C TYR A 453 -6.15 -20.72 -24.88
N ASP A 454 -5.82 -20.69 -26.17
CA ASP A 454 -6.75 -20.96 -27.27
C ASP A 454 -7.40 -22.35 -27.18
N ALA A 455 -6.66 -23.37 -26.72
CA ALA A 455 -7.21 -24.71 -26.49
C ALA A 455 -8.25 -24.73 -25.36
N ARG A 456 -8.06 -23.90 -24.32
CA ARG A 456 -9.06 -23.73 -23.25
C ARG A 456 -10.33 -23.09 -23.79
N VAL A 457 -10.20 -22.06 -24.63
CA VAL A 457 -11.34 -21.39 -25.26
C VAL A 457 -12.10 -22.37 -26.16
N ALA A 458 -11.39 -23.17 -26.95
CA ALA A 458 -11.99 -24.23 -27.77
C ALA A 458 -12.78 -25.21 -26.90
N ALA A 459 -12.23 -25.67 -25.77
CA ALA A 459 -12.94 -26.56 -24.86
C ALA A 459 -14.20 -25.92 -24.24
N ALA A 460 -14.18 -24.61 -23.96
CA ALA A 460 -15.37 -23.89 -23.49
C ALA A 460 -16.44 -23.80 -24.59
N LEU A 461 -16.05 -23.55 -25.83
CA LEU A 461 -16.94 -23.53 -27.00
C LEU A 461 -17.55 -24.91 -27.25
N ASP A 462 -16.77 -25.99 -27.13
CA ASP A 462 -17.23 -27.38 -27.29
C ASP A 462 -18.30 -27.77 -26.26
N ARG A 463 -18.16 -27.29 -25.01
CA ARG A 463 -19.17 -27.51 -23.95
C ARG A 463 -20.42 -26.65 -24.13
N SER A 464 -20.36 -25.60 -24.93
CA SER A 464 -21.50 -24.73 -25.18
C SER A 464 -22.58 -25.47 -25.99
N ALA A 465 -23.86 -25.13 -25.77
CA ALA A 465 -24.97 -25.81 -26.43
C ALA A 465 -24.96 -25.68 -27.97
N ARG A 466 -24.25 -24.68 -28.50
CA ARG A 466 -24.17 -24.39 -29.94
C ARG A 466 -22.89 -24.89 -30.59
N GLY A 467 -21.88 -25.24 -29.79
CA GLY A 467 -20.52 -25.51 -30.27
C GLY A 467 -19.84 -24.25 -30.80
N GLY A 468 -18.62 -24.42 -31.33
CA GLY A 468 -17.85 -23.37 -31.98
C GLY A 468 -16.44 -23.86 -32.29
N SER A 469 -15.67 -23.08 -33.03
CA SER A 469 -14.29 -23.41 -33.35
C SER A 469 -13.37 -22.20 -33.15
N VAL A 470 -12.14 -22.45 -32.75
CA VAL A 470 -11.08 -21.43 -32.78
C VAL A 470 -10.39 -21.52 -34.14
N VAL A 471 -10.60 -20.49 -34.98
CA VAL A 471 -10.07 -20.43 -36.36
C VAL A 471 -8.74 -19.69 -36.46
N GLY A 472 -8.32 -19.03 -35.39
CA GLY A 472 -7.03 -18.37 -35.31
C GLY A 472 -6.72 -17.86 -33.90
N SER A 473 -5.45 -17.60 -33.65
CA SER A 473 -5.00 -17.04 -32.38
C SER A 473 -3.77 -16.15 -32.57
N ALA A 474 -3.65 -15.14 -31.74
CA ALA A 474 -2.44 -14.34 -31.61
C ALA A 474 -2.09 -14.11 -30.14
N ARG A 475 -0.79 -14.06 -29.86
CA ARG A 475 -0.22 -13.71 -28.57
C ARG A 475 0.69 -12.51 -28.74
N VAL A 476 0.50 -11.51 -27.88
CA VAL A 476 1.22 -10.23 -27.95
C VAL A 476 2.02 -9.98 -26.67
N PRO A 477 3.18 -9.29 -26.74
CA PRO A 477 3.88 -8.84 -25.55
C PRO A 477 3.04 -7.91 -24.69
N ALA A 478 3.33 -7.90 -23.40
CA ALA A 478 2.67 -7.01 -22.46
C ALA A 478 2.79 -5.53 -22.87
N ARG A 479 1.67 -4.80 -22.79
CA ARG A 479 1.56 -3.38 -23.18
C ARG A 479 1.93 -3.10 -24.66
N GLN A 480 1.65 -4.03 -25.57
CA GLN A 480 1.79 -3.79 -27.01
C GLN A 480 0.96 -2.57 -27.44
N PHE A 481 1.58 -1.69 -28.23
CA PHE A 481 0.98 -0.44 -28.68
C PHE A 481 0.36 -0.53 -30.09
N VAL A 482 0.91 -1.36 -30.98
CA VAL A 482 0.51 -1.44 -32.40
C VAL A 482 0.01 -2.84 -32.72
N TYR A 483 -1.14 -2.98 -33.36
CA TYR A 483 -1.82 -4.27 -33.59
C TYR A 483 -2.05 -4.63 -35.06
N PHE A 484 -1.45 -3.93 -36.03
CA PHE A 484 -1.74 -4.15 -37.46
C PHE A 484 -1.58 -5.61 -37.91
N ASP A 485 -0.50 -6.30 -37.51
CA ASP A 485 -0.29 -7.71 -37.85
C ASP A 485 -1.40 -8.63 -37.29
N VAL A 486 -1.86 -8.34 -36.07
CA VAL A 486 -2.97 -9.06 -35.43
C VAL A 486 -4.29 -8.78 -36.14
N LEU A 487 -4.53 -7.52 -36.52
CA LEU A 487 -5.75 -7.11 -37.23
C LEU A 487 -5.83 -7.73 -38.64
N ASP A 488 -4.69 -7.84 -39.33
CA ASP A 488 -4.60 -8.54 -40.61
C ASP A 488 -4.82 -10.05 -40.44
N ALA A 489 -4.29 -10.66 -39.37
CA ALA A 489 -4.56 -12.05 -39.04
C ALA A 489 -6.04 -12.31 -38.71
N ILE A 490 -6.68 -11.42 -37.95
CA ILE A 490 -8.13 -11.49 -37.66
C ILE A 490 -8.91 -11.43 -38.97
N ARG A 491 -8.62 -10.47 -39.85
CA ARG A 491 -9.28 -10.35 -41.16
C ARG A 491 -9.09 -11.60 -42.02
N ALA A 492 -7.88 -12.14 -42.07
CA ALA A 492 -7.55 -13.33 -42.86
C ALA A 492 -8.21 -14.62 -42.32
N SER A 493 -8.50 -14.68 -41.03
CA SER A 493 -9.16 -15.83 -40.40
C SER A 493 -10.66 -15.91 -40.69
N GLU A 494 -11.27 -14.84 -41.19
CA GLU A 494 -12.73 -14.74 -41.39
C GLU A 494 -13.55 -15.01 -40.12
N ALA A 495 -12.96 -14.83 -38.94
CA ALA A 495 -13.62 -15.07 -37.66
C ALA A 495 -14.89 -14.21 -37.51
N ALA A 496 -15.94 -14.81 -36.95
CA ALA A 496 -17.19 -14.11 -36.63
C ALA A 496 -17.09 -13.33 -35.32
N ALA A 497 -16.23 -13.77 -34.40
CA ALA A 497 -15.95 -13.10 -33.13
C ALA A 497 -14.46 -13.12 -32.78
N VAL A 498 -14.03 -12.14 -31.99
CA VAL A 498 -12.68 -12.03 -31.44
C VAL A 498 -12.77 -12.00 -29.92
N LEU A 499 -12.26 -13.03 -29.27
CA LEU A 499 -12.09 -13.03 -27.81
C LEU A 499 -10.79 -12.32 -27.46
N VAL A 500 -10.88 -11.25 -26.66
CA VAL A 500 -9.73 -10.40 -26.31
C VAL A 500 -9.41 -10.54 -24.83
N VAL A 501 -8.25 -11.11 -24.53
CA VAL A 501 -7.69 -11.27 -23.18
C VAL A 501 -6.42 -10.42 -23.08
N LEU A 502 -6.61 -9.13 -22.82
CA LEU A 502 -5.54 -8.14 -22.74
C LEU A 502 -5.65 -7.33 -21.45
N GLY A 503 -4.56 -6.67 -21.06
CA GLY A 503 -4.56 -5.69 -19.99
C GLY A 503 -5.45 -4.49 -20.35
N THR A 504 -5.84 -3.69 -19.37
CA THR A 504 -6.78 -2.57 -19.57
C THR A 504 -6.25 -1.57 -20.62
N GLU A 505 -4.96 -1.21 -20.55
CA GLU A 505 -4.32 -0.26 -21.46
C GLU A 505 -4.10 -0.85 -22.86
N ALA A 506 -3.71 -2.13 -22.94
CA ALA A 506 -3.55 -2.85 -24.20
C ALA A 506 -4.90 -2.98 -24.93
N THR A 507 -5.97 -3.24 -24.19
CA THR A 507 -7.35 -3.24 -24.70
C THR A 507 -7.74 -1.89 -25.28
N ASP A 508 -7.40 -0.77 -24.62
CA ASP A 508 -7.66 0.57 -25.18
C ASP A 508 -7.02 0.74 -26.57
N GLN A 509 -5.74 0.38 -26.68
CA GLN A 509 -4.98 0.52 -27.93
C GLN A 509 -5.52 -0.40 -29.04
N PHE A 510 -5.88 -1.64 -28.68
CA PHE A 510 -6.46 -2.60 -29.63
C PHE A 510 -7.81 -2.12 -30.15
N LEU A 511 -8.74 -1.72 -29.27
CA LEU A 511 -10.09 -1.32 -29.66
C LEU A 511 -10.10 -0.12 -30.61
N VAL A 512 -9.25 0.88 -30.37
CA VAL A 512 -9.10 2.04 -31.27
C VAL A 512 -8.66 1.61 -32.66
N GLN A 513 -7.62 0.77 -32.76
CA GLN A 513 -7.10 0.31 -34.05
C GLN A 513 -8.09 -0.62 -34.78
N TYR A 514 -8.80 -1.46 -34.03
CA TYR A 514 -9.87 -2.31 -34.56
C TYR A 514 -11.00 -1.48 -35.16
N GLU A 515 -11.47 -0.46 -34.44
CA GLU A 515 -12.48 0.49 -34.91
C GLU A 515 -12.02 1.20 -36.19
N MET A 516 -10.78 1.70 -36.21
CA MET A 516 -10.18 2.38 -37.37
C MET A 516 -10.08 1.48 -38.61
N MET A 517 -9.79 0.20 -38.42
CA MET A 517 -9.67 -0.78 -39.51
C MET A 517 -11.02 -1.27 -40.05
N GLY A 518 -12.11 -0.98 -39.33
CA GLY A 518 -13.47 -1.28 -39.79
C GLY A 518 -13.75 -2.78 -39.96
N LEU A 519 -13.19 -3.62 -39.10
CA LEU A 519 -13.45 -5.07 -39.12
C LEU A 519 -14.85 -5.39 -38.59
N ASP A 520 -15.45 -6.46 -39.13
CA ASP A 520 -16.85 -6.82 -38.89
C ASP A 520 -17.05 -7.79 -37.71
N ALA A 521 -16.01 -8.53 -37.31
CA ALA A 521 -16.12 -9.52 -36.25
C ALA A 521 -16.53 -8.88 -34.91
N VAL A 522 -17.37 -9.57 -34.14
CA VAL A 522 -17.80 -9.08 -32.83
C VAL A 522 -16.64 -9.18 -31.85
N VAL A 523 -16.28 -8.09 -31.20
CA VAL A 523 -15.19 -8.10 -30.21
C VAL A 523 -15.76 -8.39 -28.82
N ALA A 524 -15.37 -9.51 -28.25
CA ALA A 524 -15.72 -9.95 -26.91
C ALA A 524 -14.53 -9.76 -25.96
N VAL A 525 -14.52 -8.64 -25.23
CA VAL A 525 -13.43 -8.30 -24.31
C VAL A 525 -13.63 -9.00 -22.96
N VAL A 526 -12.69 -9.86 -22.59
CA VAL A 526 -12.60 -10.46 -21.26
C VAL A 526 -12.17 -9.37 -20.27
N PRO A 527 -12.99 -9.03 -19.26
CA PRO A 527 -12.70 -7.94 -18.36
C PRO A 527 -11.75 -8.36 -17.22
N ASN A 528 -11.04 -7.37 -16.68
CA ASN A 528 -10.55 -7.35 -15.30
C ASN A 528 -11.35 -6.29 -14.49
N LEU A 529 -11.11 -6.15 -13.19
CA LEU A 529 -11.86 -5.20 -12.35
C LEU A 529 -11.69 -3.74 -12.77
N MET A 530 -10.50 -3.34 -13.21
CA MET A 530 -10.27 -1.98 -13.72
C MET A 530 -11.12 -1.69 -14.96
N SER A 531 -11.17 -2.64 -15.89
CA SER A 531 -11.90 -2.54 -17.15
C SER A 531 -13.43 -2.56 -17.02
N GLN A 532 -13.93 -2.89 -15.83
CA GLN A 532 -15.35 -2.87 -15.47
C GLN A 532 -15.79 -1.51 -14.91
N THR A 533 -14.84 -0.65 -14.50
CA THR A 533 -15.18 0.64 -13.90
C THR A 533 -15.83 1.58 -14.91
N ARG A 534 -16.79 2.39 -14.47
CA ARG A 534 -17.49 3.36 -15.32
C ARG A 534 -16.57 4.31 -16.10
N PRO A 535 -15.50 4.89 -15.53
CA PRO A 535 -14.58 5.73 -16.30
C PRO A 535 -13.92 4.99 -17.47
N VAL A 536 -13.62 3.70 -17.31
CA VAL A 536 -13.02 2.88 -18.37
C VAL A 536 -14.07 2.46 -19.40
N LEU A 537 -15.27 2.06 -18.98
CA LEU A 537 -16.38 1.75 -19.90
C LEU A 537 -16.72 2.95 -20.80
N LEU A 538 -16.78 4.16 -20.24
CA LEU A 538 -16.98 5.38 -21.00
C LEU A 538 -15.86 5.61 -22.02
N ARG A 539 -14.60 5.40 -21.60
CA ARG A 539 -13.43 5.59 -22.46
C ARG A 539 -13.46 4.62 -23.65
N TYR A 540 -13.68 3.33 -23.43
CA TYR A 540 -13.81 2.35 -24.50
C TYR A 540 -14.92 2.73 -25.47
N ARG A 541 -16.08 3.16 -24.95
CA ARG A 541 -17.24 3.55 -25.76
C ARG A 541 -17.01 4.79 -26.62
N GLN A 542 -16.29 5.79 -26.10
CA GLN A 542 -15.95 7.00 -26.83
C GLN A 542 -14.88 6.74 -27.90
N ALA A 543 -13.92 5.88 -27.58
CA ALA A 543 -12.79 5.57 -28.45
C ALA A 543 -13.15 4.62 -29.59
N ALA A 544 -14.01 3.63 -29.32
CA ALA A 544 -14.31 2.53 -30.23
C ALA A 544 -15.79 2.11 -30.17
N PRO A 545 -16.72 2.95 -30.66
CA PRO A 545 -18.16 2.80 -30.45
C PRO A 545 -18.76 1.49 -30.99
N ARG A 546 -18.25 0.95 -32.11
CA ARG A 546 -18.71 -0.33 -32.66
C ARG A 546 -17.97 -1.49 -32.03
N ALA A 547 -16.65 -1.38 -31.90
CA ALA A 547 -15.84 -2.46 -31.33
C ALA A 547 -16.15 -2.73 -29.85
N SER A 548 -16.68 -1.76 -29.11
CA SER A 548 -17.07 -1.91 -27.70
C SER A 548 -18.56 -2.11 -27.46
N ALA A 549 -19.35 -2.36 -28.52
CA ALA A 549 -20.82 -2.44 -28.41
C ALA A 549 -21.34 -3.74 -27.80
N ALA A 550 -20.56 -4.82 -27.80
CA ALA A 550 -20.99 -6.11 -27.27
C ALA A 550 -21.22 -6.03 -25.75
N PRO A 551 -22.27 -6.69 -25.21
CA PRO A 551 -22.44 -6.85 -23.77
C PRO A 551 -21.21 -7.50 -23.15
N ARG A 552 -20.83 -7.07 -21.94
CA ARG A 552 -19.63 -7.54 -21.25
C ARG A 552 -20.00 -8.16 -19.92
N PRO A 553 -19.37 -9.26 -19.49
CA PRO A 553 -19.60 -9.77 -18.15
C PRO A 553 -19.00 -8.81 -17.11
N ALA A 554 -19.58 -8.78 -15.92
CA ALA A 554 -19.12 -8.01 -14.78
C ALA A 554 -19.36 -8.80 -13.50
N VAL A 555 -18.52 -8.59 -12.49
CA VAL A 555 -18.72 -9.22 -11.18
C VAL A 555 -19.84 -8.55 -10.39
N TRP A 556 -20.09 -7.26 -10.61
CA TRP A 556 -21.12 -6.46 -9.96
C TRP A 556 -21.47 -5.27 -10.85
N ASP A 557 -22.69 -4.79 -10.76
CA ASP A 557 -23.06 -3.48 -11.29
C ASP A 557 -24.05 -2.76 -10.37
N THR A 558 -23.98 -1.43 -10.34
CA THR A 558 -24.80 -0.59 -9.45
C THR A 558 -26.30 -0.63 -9.77
N THR A 559 -26.69 -1.19 -10.93
CA THR A 559 -28.09 -1.33 -11.33
C THR A 559 -28.71 -2.66 -10.91
N LEU A 560 -27.95 -3.53 -10.21
CA LEU A 560 -28.48 -4.75 -9.61
C LEU A 560 -29.51 -4.41 -8.51
N THR A 561 -30.65 -5.12 -8.55
CA THR A 561 -31.77 -4.92 -7.62
C THR A 561 -32.18 -6.17 -6.85
N GLU A 562 -31.76 -7.35 -7.30
CA GLU A 562 -32.19 -8.61 -6.69
C GLU A 562 -31.37 -8.93 -5.43
N HIS A 563 -31.95 -9.75 -4.55
CA HIS A 563 -31.26 -10.32 -3.38
C HIS A 563 -30.59 -9.29 -2.43
N GLY A 564 -31.17 -8.09 -2.31
CA GLY A 564 -30.65 -7.01 -1.46
C GLY A 564 -29.56 -6.15 -2.09
N ALA A 565 -29.27 -6.36 -3.39
CA ALA A 565 -28.32 -5.53 -4.12
C ALA A 565 -28.78 -4.06 -4.25
N ASP A 566 -30.10 -3.81 -4.31
CA ASP A 566 -30.69 -2.47 -4.32
C ASP A 566 -30.35 -1.67 -3.04
N ASP A 567 -30.61 -2.23 -1.85
CA ASP A 567 -30.25 -1.61 -0.56
C ASP A 567 -28.75 -1.37 -0.47
N LEU A 568 -27.94 -2.36 -0.86
CA LEU A 568 -26.49 -2.26 -0.81
C LEU A 568 -25.98 -1.12 -1.71
N ASN A 569 -26.47 -1.05 -2.95
CA ASN A 569 -26.14 -0.02 -3.93
C ASN A 569 -26.61 1.37 -3.47
N GLU A 570 -27.81 1.49 -2.91
CA GLU A 570 -28.35 2.74 -2.39
C GLU A 570 -27.51 3.27 -1.22
N ARG A 571 -27.14 2.40 -0.28
CA ARG A 571 -26.30 2.75 0.88
C ARG A 571 -24.89 3.14 0.46
N TYR A 572 -24.29 2.41 -0.48
CA TYR A 572 -22.98 2.75 -1.02
C TYR A 572 -23.02 4.15 -1.67
N THR A 573 -24.00 4.36 -2.55
CA THR A 573 -24.14 5.59 -3.33
C THR A 573 -24.43 6.80 -2.44
N SER A 574 -25.32 6.64 -1.46
CA SER A 574 -25.69 7.70 -0.51
C SER A 574 -24.52 8.15 0.37
N ARG A 575 -23.62 7.22 0.70
CA ARG A 575 -22.44 7.52 1.54
C ARG A 575 -21.31 8.15 0.74
N ASN A 576 -21.06 7.64 -0.46
CA ASN A 576 -19.83 7.95 -1.21
C ASN A 576 -20.04 8.94 -2.35
N ALA A 577 -21.30 9.28 -2.69
CA ALA A 577 -21.67 10.06 -3.86
C ALA A 577 -21.06 9.49 -5.16
N GLU A 578 -20.95 8.16 -5.24
CA GLU A 578 -20.27 7.39 -6.27
C GLU A 578 -21.00 6.05 -6.42
N PRO A 579 -21.19 5.53 -7.65
CA PRO A 579 -21.80 4.22 -7.86
C PRO A 579 -20.90 3.09 -7.35
N MET A 580 -21.51 1.97 -6.94
CA MET A 580 -20.76 0.81 -6.47
C MET A 580 -20.15 0.05 -7.65
N GLU A 581 -18.84 -0.16 -7.61
CA GLU A 581 -18.08 -0.86 -8.64
C GLU A 581 -17.77 -2.30 -8.23
N GLY A 582 -17.38 -3.14 -9.19
CA GLY A 582 -16.99 -4.54 -8.97
C GLY A 582 -16.02 -4.74 -7.81
N VAL A 583 -14.97 -3.93 -7.75
CA VAL A 583 -13.94 -4.02 -6.72
C VAL A 583 -14.42 -3.59 -5.32
N SER A 584 -15.38 -2.65 -5.25
CA SER A 584 -16.04 -2.30 -3.99
C SER A 584 -16.83 -3.49 -3.47
N TRP A 585 -17.53 -4.21 -4.37
CA TRP A 585 -18.27 -5.40 -4.00
C TRP A 585 -17.36 -6.56 -3.60
N THR A 586 -16.30 -6.87 -4.35
CA THR A 586 -15.39 -7.98 -3.98
C THR A 586 -14.73 -7.73 -2.63
N THR A 587 -14.32 -6.48 -2.35
CA THR A 587 -13.75 -6.12 -1.05
C THR A 587 -14.80 -6.19 0.07
N TYR A 588 -16.03 -5.73 -0.19
CA TYR A 588 -17.15 -5.88 0.75
C TYR A 588 -17.42 -7.36 1.07
N ALA A 589 -17.53 -8.20 0.05
CA ALA A 589 -17.81 -9.63 0.18
C ALA A 589 -16.70 -10.39 0.93
N ALA A 590 -15.43 -10.03 0.73
CA ALA A 590 -14.32 -10.58 1.50
C ALA A 590 -14.46 -10.30 3.01
N VAL A 591 -14.67 -9.03 3.38
CA VAL A 591 -14.85 -8.64 4.79
C VAL A 591 -16.10 -9.29 5.40
N MET A 592 -17.19 -9.34 4.64
CA MET A 592 -18.43 -10.00 5.08
C MET A 592 -18.29 -11.52 5.21
N SER A 593 -17.42 -12.17 4.44
CA SER A 593 -17.11 -13.60 4.59
C SER A 593 -16.49 -13.88 5.96
N VAL A 594 -15.51 -13.07 6.37
CA VAL A 594 -14.88 -13.19 7.69
C VAL A 594 -15.90 -12.90 8.79
N PHE A 595 -16.73 -11.86 8.63
CA PHE A 595 -17.79 -11.56 9.59
C PHE A 595 -18.78 -12.71 9.74
N GLN A 596 -19.20 -13.37 8.66
CA GLN A 596 -20.10 -14.52 8.74
C GLN A 596 -19.46 -15.71 9.47
N ALA A 597 -18.16 -15.94 9.31
CA ALA A 597 -17.42 -16.93 10.09
C ALA A 597 -17.43 -16.61 11.60
N THR A 598 -17.44 -15.32 11.99
CA THR A 598 -17.52 -14.95 13.43
C THR A 598 -18.83 -15.41 14.08
N LYS A 599 -19.95 -15.41 13.32
CA LYS A 599 -21.28 -15.76 13.83
C LYS A 599 -21.41 -17.21 14.26
N VAL A 600 -20.51 -18.07 13.76
CA VAL A 600 -20.47 -19.51 14.08
C VAL A 600 -19.23 -19.89 14.88
N GLY A 601 -18.45 -18.91 15.35
CA GLY A 601 -17.22 -19.14 16.10
C GLY A 601 -16.05 -19.69 15.27
N ALA A 602 -16.12 -19.60 13.93
CA ALA A 602 -15.12 -20.14 13.01
C ALA A 602 -14.05 -19.12 12.58
N ALA A 603 -14.03 -17.92 13.16
CA ALA A 603 -13.12 -16.85 12.74
C ALA A 603 -11.85 -16.72 13.59
N ALA A 604 -11.64 -17.57 14.59
CA ALA A 604 -10.55 -17.43 15.56
C ALA A 604 -9.16 -17.70 14.96
N ASP A 605 -9.07 -18.61 13.99
CA ASP A 605 -7.85 -19.01 13.30
C ASP A 605 -8.14 -19.36 11.84
N ALA A 606 -7.11 -19.34 10.99
CA ALA A 606 -7.26 -19.54 9.56
C ALA A 606 -7.78 -20.94 9.21
N ALA A 607 -7.34 -21.99 9.90
CA ALA A 607 -7.74 -23.35 9.58
C ALA A 607 -9.25 -23.57 9.82
N THR A 608 -9.75 -23.10 10.96
CA THR A 608 -11.18 -23.17 11.27
C THR A 608 -12.01 -22.30 10.31
N MET A 609 -11.49 -21.12 9.95
CA MET A 609 -12.16 -20.22 9.01
C MET A 609 -12.26 -20.82 7.61
N LEU A 610 -11.17 -21.40 7.10
CA LEU A 610 -11.13 -22.07 5.81
C LEU A 610 -12.04 -23.30 5.79
N ALA A 611 -12.01 -24.12 6.84
CA ALA A 611 -12.88 -25.29 6.96
C ALA A 611 -14.36 -24.91 6.89
N TYR A 612 -14.77 -23.80 7.53
CA TYR A 612 -16.13 -23.28 7.42
C TYR A 612 -16.43 -22.70 6.03
N LEU A 613 -15.56 -21.82 5.52
CA LEU A 613 -15.82 -21.07 4.28
C LEU A 613 -15.80 -21.95 3.03
N ALA A 614 -14.97 -22.98 3.01
CA ALA A 614 -14.84 -23.93 1.90
C ALA A 614 -15.74 -25.17 2.05
N ASP A 615 -16.51 -25.28 3.13
CA ASP A 615 -17.55 -26.31 3.25
C ASP A 615 -18.61 -26.08 2.17
N ASP A 616 -18.87 -27.10 1.35
CA ASP A 616 -19.81 -27.01 0.24
C ASP A 616 -21.26 -26.76 0.69
N THR A 617 -21.58 -26.84 1.98
CA THR A 617 -22.89 -26.50 2.56
C THR A 617 -22.99 -25.03 2.97
N THR A 618 -21.87 -24.33 3.15
CA THR A 618 -21.84 -22.92 3.53
C THR A 618 -22.43 -22.03 2.44
N GLU A 619 -23.27 -21.08 2.86
CA GLU A 619 -23.87 -20.06 2.00
C GLU A 619 -23.57 -18.68 2.58
N LEU A 620 -23.11 -17.77 1.72
CA LEU A 620 -22.68 -16.43 2.09
C LEU A 620 -23.71 -15.39 1.66
N ASP A 621 -24.19 -14.60 2.61
CA ASP A 621 -24.99 -13.42 2.31
C ASP A 621 -24.09 -12.23 1.94
N VAL A 622 -23.91 -12.04 0.63
CA VAL A 622 -23.12 -10.93 0.03
C VAL A 622 -23.91 -10.22 -1.06
N ALA A 623 -25.25 -10.18 -0.93
CA ALA A 623 -26.18 -9.55 -1.85
C ALA A 623 -26.17 -10.11 -3.29
N LYS A 624 -25.89 -11.41 -3.44
CA LYS A 624 -25.91 -12.12 -4.73
C LYS A 624 -26.90 -13.29 -4.80
N GLY A 625 -27.68 -13.49 -3.74
CA GLY A 625 -28.65 -14.57 -3.66
C GLY A 625 -28.05 -15.92 -3.26
N PRO A 626 -28.83 -17.01 -3.39
CA PRO A 626 -28.48 -18.31 -2.83
C PRO A 626 -27.35 -19.02 -3.59
N GLY A 627 -26.74 -20.01 -2.94
CA GLY A 627 -25.69 -20.85 -3.52
C GLY A 627 -24.31 -20.18 -3.65
N VAL A 628 -24.15 -18.95 -3.16
CA VAL A 628 -22.87 -18.26 -3.10
C VAL A 628 -22.04 -18.81 -1.95
N GLY A 629 -20.84 -19.32 -2.22
CA GLY A 629 -19.93 -19.95 -1.25
C GLY A 629 -18.61 -20.35 -1.92
N TYR A 630 -17.56 -20.66 -1.17
CA TYR A 630 -16.26 -20.98 -1.79
C TYR A 630 -16.19 -22.45 -2.22
N ARG A 631 -15.54 -22.71 -3.36
CA ARG A 631 -15.27 -24.05 -3.88
C ARG A 631 -14.23 -24.76 -3.03
N SER A 632 -14.54 -25.99 -2.66
CA SER A 632 -13.65 -26.86 -1.89
C SER A 632 -12.40 -27.31 -2.64
N TRP A 633 -12.34 -27.20 -3.98
CA TRP A 633 -11.19 -27.66 -4.76
C TRP A 633 -10.18 -26.56 -5.12
N ASN A 634 -10.58 -25.29 -5.18
CA ASN A 634 -9.68 -24.21 -5.60
C ASN A 634 -9.94 -22.86 -4.92
N GLY A 635 -10.77 -22.83 -3.87
CA GLY A 635 -11.06 -21.60 -3.13
C GLY A 635 -11.79 -20.51 -3.93
N GLN A 636 -12.24 -20.77 -5.17
CA GLN A 636 -12.99 -19.78 -5.96
C GLN A 636 -14.40 -19.61 -5.41
N LEU A 637 -14.83 -18.36 -5.18
CA LEU A 637 -16.21 -18.05 -4.84
C LEU A 637 -17.13 -18.47 -5.98
N ARG A 638 -18.07 -19.38 -5.70
CA ARG A 638 -19.23 -19.66 -6.55
C ARG A 638 -20.09 -18.42 -6.57
N GLN A 639 -20.24 -17.81 -7.74
CA GLN A 639 -21.01 -16.58 -7.87
C GLN A 639 -21.54 -16.44 -9.30
N PRO A 640 -22.72 -15.83 -9.46
CA PRO A 640 -23.14 -15.36 -10.77
C PRO A 640 -22.25 -14.20 -11.24
N LEU A 641 -22.17 -14.07 -12.56
CA LEU A 641 -21.70 -12.88 -13.26
C LEU A 641 -22.90 -12.19 -13.92
N TYR A 642 -22.72 -10.95 -14.34
CA TYR A 642 -23.77 -10.15 -14.94
C TYR A 642 -23.34 -9.61 -16.29
N LEU A 643 -24.14 -9.80 -17.32
CA LEU A 643 -23.92 -9.13 -18.59
C LEU A 643 -24.41 -7.70 -18.45
N ILE A 644 -23.51 -6.75 -18.70
CA ILE A 644 -23.81 -5.33 -18.71
C ILE A 644 -23.77 -4.78 -20.13
N GLU A 645 -24.71 -3.90 -20.41
CA GLU A 645 -24.77 -3.09 -21.63
C GLU A 645 -24.40 -1.66 -21.29
N VAL A 646 -23.51 -1.07 -22.08
CA VAL A 646 -23.18 0.36 -22.00
C VAL A 646 -24.21 1.12 -22.83
N ASP A 647 -24.92 2.06 -22.22
CA ASP A 647 -25.95 2.85 -22.89
C ASP A 647 -25.30 3.79 -23.93
N PRO A 648 -25.61 3.65 -25.24
CA PRO A 648 -25.03 4.46 -26.29
C PRO A 648 -25.41 5.94 -26.22
N GLU A 649 -26.51 6.28 -25.54
CA GLU A 649 -27.06 7.64 -25.42
C GLU A 649 -26.83 8.25 -24.03
N ALA A 650 -26.07 7.58 -23.15
CA ALA A 650 -25.84 8.05 -21.79
C ALA A 650 -25.21 9.46 -21.78
N ALA A 651 -25.93 10.43 -21.23
CA ALA A 651 -25.42 11.76 -20.99
C ALA A 651 -24.39 11.73 -19.85
N TRP A 652 -23.09 11.71 -20.18
CA TRP A 652 -22.04 11.77 -19.17
C TRP A 652 -22.06 13.13 -18.44
N GLY A 653 -21.99 13.08 -17.11
CA GLY A 653 -22.01 14.27 -16.27
C GLY A 653 -21.45 14.00 -14.88
N SER A 654 -21.26 15.07 -14.10
CA SER A 654 -20.75 15.00 -12.73
C SER A 654 -21.77 14.45 -11.71
N SER A 655 -23.03 14.27 -12.11
CA SER A 655 -24.06 13.73 -11.22
C SER A 655 -23.88 12.21 -11.03
N VAL A 656 -24.26 11.72 -9.85
CA VAL A 656 -24.31 10.29 -9.57
C VAL A 656 -25.25 9.58 -10.55
N SER A 657 -26.44 10.13 -10.80
CA SER A 657 -27.44 9.53 -11.69
C SER A 657 -26.93 9.38 -13.12
N ALA A 658 -26.16 10.34 -13.64
CA ALA A 658 -25.53 10.23 -14.95
C ALA A 658 -24.50 9.09 -15.01
N ARG A 659 -23.70 8.92 -13.94
CA ARG A 659 -22.71 7.84 -13.85
C ARG A 659 -23.36 6.47 -13.68
N VAL A 660 -24.45 6.38 -12.92
CA VAL A 660 -25.26 5.16 -12.79
C VAL A 660 -25.84 4.75 -14.14
N ALA A 661 -26.40 5.70 -14.91
CA ALA A 661 -27.05 5.43 -16.19
C ALA A 661 -26.10 4.99 -17.32
N LEU A 662 -24.77 5.10 -17.15
CA LEU A 662 -23.79 4.73 -18.18
C LEU A 662 -23.89 3.27 -18.62
N ALA A 663 -24.20 2.37 -17.69
CA ALA A 663 -24.33 0.95 -17.96
C ALA A 663 -25.45 0.35 -17.12
N ARG A 664 -26.02 -0.74 -17.60
CA ARG A 664 -27.09 -1.48 -16.91
C ARG A 664 -26.92 -2.97 -17.06
N VAL A 665 -27.38 -3.71 -16.06
CA VAL A 665 -27.48 -5.17 -16.15
C VAL A 665 -28.56 -5.56 -17.16
N LEU A 666 -28.19 -6.44 -18.09
CA LEU A 666 -29.11 -7.11 -19.00
C LEU A 666 -29.60 -8.43 -18.42
N GLU A 667 -28.66 -9.23 -17.91
CA GLU A 667 -28.93 -10.62 -17.53
C GLU A 667 -27.91 -11.13 -16.51
N VAL A 668 -28.33 -12.12 -15.71
CA VAL A 668 -27.45 -12.91 -14.85
C VAL A 668 -26.94 -14.17 -15.57
N VAL A 669 -25.66 -14.48 -15.41
CA VAL A 669 -24.99 -15.61 -16.04
C VAL A 669 -24.40 -16.55 -14.98
N PRO A 670 -24.73 -17.86 -15.02
CA PRO A 670 -25.67 -18.51 -15.93
C PRO A 670 -27.14 -18.26 -15.51
N MET A 671 -28.07 -18.17 -16.47
CA MET A 671 -29.50 -17.99 -16.17
C MET A 671 -30.06 -19.06 -15.22
N PRO A 672 -30.96 -18.68 -14.29
CA PRO A 672 -31.70 -19.64 -13.48
C PRO A 672 -32.56 -20.54 -14.36
N ARG A 673 -32.51 -21.85 -14.11
CA ARG A 673 -33.42 -22.83 -14.72
C ARG A 673 -34.27 -23.47 -13.63
N SER A 674 -35.55 -23.69 -13.92
CA SER A 674 -36.46 -24.33 -12.97
C SER A 674 -35.95 -25.75 -12.64
N GLY A 675 -35.81 -26.05 -11.35
CA GLY A 675 -35.39 -27.37 -10.86
C GLY A 675 -33.89 -27.69 -10.97
N SER A 676 -33.05 -26.79 -11.49
CA SER A 676 -31.59 -26.98 -11.47
C SER A 676 -31.01 -26.58 -10.11
N ASP A 677 -30.09 -27.38 -9.58
CA ASP A 677 -29.31 -27.00 -8.41
C ASP A 677 -28.51 -25.71 -8.68
N VAL A 678 -28.56 -24.77 -7.73
CA VAL A 678 -27.95 -23.45 -7.92
C VAL A 678 -26.43 -23.56 -7.93
N ARG A 679 -25.83 -24.39 -7.07
CA ARG A 679 -24.38 -24.55 -6.98
C ARG A 679 -23.83 -25.26 -8.21
N GLU A 680 -24.45 -26.35 -8.64
CA GLU A 680 -24.08 -27.08 -9.87
C GLU A 680 -24.13 -26.13 -11.09
N ARG A 681 -25.10 -25.20 -11.13
CA ARG A 681 -25.17 -24.19 -12.18
C ARG A 681 -24.00 -23.19 -12.08
N LEU A 682 -23.71 -22.65 -10.91
CA LEU A 682 -22.61 -21.69 -10.71
C LEU A 682 -21.23 -22.33 -10.94
N ASP A 683 -21.11 -23.65 -10.72
CA ASP A 683 -19.90 -24.43 -10.97
C ASP A 683 -19.57 -24.62 -12.46
N ARG A 684 -20.48 -24.20 -13.36
CA ARG A 684 -20.21 -24.16 -14.82
C ARG A 684 -19.35 -22.99 -15.25
N LEU A 685 -19.06 -22.04 -14.36
CA LEU A 685 -18.17 -20.92 -14.65
C LEU A 685 -16.77 -21.20 -14.10
N GLY A 686 -15.76 -21.11 -14.96
CA GLY A 686 -14.37 -21.31 -14.60
C GLY A 686 -14.00 -22.79 -14.52
N ASP A 687 -12.99 -23.10 -13.71
CA ASP A 687 -12.46 -24.46 -13.60
C ASP A 687 -13.37 -25.36 -12.78
N ASP A 688 -13.54 -26.59 -13.26
CA ASP A 688 -14.27 -27.64 -12.57
C ASP A 688 -13.36 -28.45 -11.64
N ALA A 689 -13.97 -29.22 -10.75
CA ALA A 689 -13.25 -30.04 -9.77
C ALA A 689 -12.39 -31.13 -10.41
N ALA A 690 -12.72 -31.61 -11.61
CA ALA A 690 -11.96 -32.65 -12.30
C ALA A 690 -10.70 -32.09 -12.99
N THR A 691 -10.72 -30.81 -13.34
CA THR A 691 -9.59 -30.07 -13.93
C THR A 691 -8.73 -29.33 -12.91
N SER A 692 -9.08 -29.39 -11.63
CA SER A 692 -8.35 -28.66 -10.60
C SER A 692 -7.07 -29.38 -10.18
N ASP A 693 -5.94 -28.70 -10.36
CA ASP A 693 -4.63 -29.13 -9.87
C ASP A 693 -4.32 -28.61 -8.45
N CYS A 694 -5.29 -27.93 -7.81
CA CYS A 694 -5.09 -27.39 -6.47
C CYS A 694 -5.29 -28.48 -5.41
N THR A 695 -4.35 -28.57 -4.47
CA THR A 695 -4.53 -29.33 -3.23
C THR A 695 -5.02 -28.38 -2.16
N PHE A 696 -6.34 -28.34 -1.94
CA PHE A 696 -7.00 -27.49 -0.95
C PHE A 696 -7.22 -28.22 0.38
#